data_AF-A0AAX4KML6-F1
#
_entry.id   AF-A0AAX4KML6-F1
#
_cell.length_a   1.000
_cell.length_b   1.000
_cell.length_c   1.000
_cell.angle_alpha   90.00
_cell.angle_beta   90.00
_cell.angle_gamma   90.00
#
_symmetry.space_group_name_H-M   'P 1'
#
loop_
_entity.id
_entity.type
_entity.pdbx_description
1 polymer ?
#
loop_
_entity_poly.entity_id
_entity_poly.type
_entity_poly.pdbx_seq_one_letter_code
_entity_poly.pdbx_strand_id
1 'polypeptide(L)'
;MGIRGIDGLPLASRPPQKGPDPQAERETQVKNEAWSYYENGQVERAIMQLTAIRNGSWTDHKDLLRLIIRLFRHRFVEFLAYLLQHPKGYIHAVYSSTECLMWPVERVITSTDWSHNFQFVEKTRLLVDLNLTSEQFLDMGILAGSSLSRTFPPIANDFAVKTVIDLMRHHKSGILVCQNWRESQFKTQNYIDAFWKARLAVKCSLVLTTEGSCVPLPTVVAPLGQPFTLSDIPGDLDEIFSPRIPDELYFYICKGLISSQVVGWITSGIIHENQPLADTTDYHRFIKDVITEGPTSPRCTTIALLLNVLHPDWSKRRISAHYFFDPPFAGPQGTNVPYNDATTQSLVEKLSGWHVPMPTIESELRRQNSSTIDLKLCIGALVTEELAAHTRKDKGSKALDKKDELVANVLWRLMELRGFINANHTQTLIGKALYAANAVSRVNDRFQEPLYLLLELLRAGVVHGSKWGGENSETLSGGPSFGTDEEQKSILLIMRCISILPLMSRPQQWVGPLSRELLVFNSFVRALSKSLRHLCEAVSVHILLAGSARRNREDYQDFMLSLPFQSEVNTGFGILIKTYLDATTYHFEDTITEADANSDRAIQAKKDALSFVEQSFSSVKSPLQEVERGFRFWDSIMAAIRSLDKEQGPNPSLAQRVVGKDVIEQFENADKWLKPMRP
;
A
#
# COMPACT_ATOMS: atom_id res chain seq x y z
N MET A 1 -18.05 2.72 11.33
CA MET A 1 -16.62 2.61 11.02
C MET A 1 -15.83 3.13 12.21
N GLY A 2 -15.38 2.25 13.11
CA GLY A 2 -14.36 2.66 14.08
C GLY A 2 -13.06 2.84 13.31
N ILE A 3 -12.46 4.03 13.38
CA ILE A 3 -11.12 4.27 12.85
C ILE A 3 -10.20 3.41 13.72
N ARG A 4 -9.82 2.21 13.25
CA ARG A 4 -8.65 1.48 13.78
C ARG A 4 -7.42 2.29 13.35
N GLY A 5 -7.22 3.39 14.08
CA GLY A 5 -6.26 4.44 13.75
C GLY A 5 -4.89 3.99 14.22
N ILE A 6 -4.05 3.60 13.26
CA ILE A 6 -2.66 3.23 13.45
C ILE A 6 -2.52 2.00 14.36
N ASP A 7 -2.70 0.81 13.78
CA ASP A 7 -2.14 -0.39 14.40
C ASP A 7 -0.66 -0.09 14.70
N GLY A 8 -0.27 -0.20 15.98
CA GLY A 8 1.11 -0.08 16.42
C GLY A 8 1.99 -1.16 15.79
N LEU A 9 3.14 -1.44 16.40
CA LEU A 9 3.86 -2.65 15.99
C LEU A 9 2.95 -3.88 16.18
N PRO A 10 2.90 -4.79 15.20
CA PRO A 10 2.18 -6.04 15.40
C PRO A 10 2.78 -6.77 16.62
N LEU A 11 1.92 -7.40 17.41
CA LEU A 11 2.37 -8.35 18.43
C LEU A 11 3.20 -9.47 17.80
N ALA A 12 3.91 -10.22 18.63
CA ALA A 12 4.64 -11.42 18.23
C ALA A 12 3.64 -12.38 17.57
N SER A 13 3.58 -12.35 16.25
CA SER A 13 2.62 -13.13 15.48
C SER A 13 3.20 -14.50 15.20
N ARG A 14 2.42 -15.55 15.46
CA ARG A 14 2.72 -16.86 14.88
C ARG A 14 2.55 -16.77 13.36
N PRO A 15 3.31 -17.56 12.58
CA PRO A 15 3.03 -17.72 11.16
C PRO A 15 1.55 -18.03 10.92
N PRO A 16 0.96 -17.51 9.82
CA PRO A 16 -0.42 -17.83 9.46
C PRO A 16 -0.62 -19.35 9.38
N GLN A 17 -1.83 -19.82 9.68
CA GLN A 17 -2.16 -21.23 9.53
C GLN A 17 -2.02 -21.61 8.05
N LYS A 18 -1.40 -22.75 7.77
CA LYS A 18 -1.12 -23.21 6.40
C LYS A 18 -2.35 -23.77 5.71
N GLY A 19 -2.25 -23.82 4.39
CA GLY A 19 -3.30 -24.32 3.53
C GLY A 19 -4.31 -23.22 3.26
N PRO A 20 -5.42 -23.57 2.60
CA PRO A 20 -6.45 -22.59 2.32
C PRO A 20 -6.94 -21.95 3.61
N ASP A 21 -6.84 -20.62 3.68
CA ASP A 21 -7.52 -19.84 4.71
C ASP A 21 -9.02 -19.94 4.42
N PRO A 22 -9.83 -20.61 5.28
CA PRO A 22 -11.26 -20.79 5.01
C PRO A 22 -11.99 -19.46 4.86
N GLN A 23 -11.50 -18.41 5.51
CA GLN A 23 -12.04 -17.07 5.32
C GLN A 23 -11.70 -16.54 3.93
N ALA A 24 -10.44 -16.63 3.50
CA ALA A 24 -10.02 -16.20 2.17
C ALA A 24 -10.70 -17.01 1.06
N GLU A 25 -10.88 -18.33 1.22
CA GLU A 25 -11.63 -19.18 0.29
C GLU A 25 -13.09 -18.72 0.17
N ARG A 26 -13.75 -18.51 1.31
CA ARG A 26 -15.13 -17.99 1.33
C ARG A 26 -15.22 -16.63 0.65
N GLU A 27 -14.28 -15.74 0.93
CA GLU A 27 -14.22 -14.43 0.27
C GLU A 27 -13.99 -14.55 -1.24
N THR A 28 -13.17 -15.51 -1.68
CA THR A 28 -12.93 -15.81 -3.11
C THR A 28 -14.19 -16.32 -3.79
N GLN A 29 -14.89 -17.26 -3.16
CA GLN A 29 -16.13 -17.82 -3.67
C GLN A 29 -17.19 -16.72 -3.83
N VAL A 30 -17.36 -15.88 -2.81
CA VAL A 30 -18.29 -14.73 -2.85
C VAL A 30 -17.96 -13.77 -3.99
N LYS A 31 -16.67 -13.44 -4.19
CA LYS A 31 -16.24 -12.59 -5.32
C LYS A 31 -16.57 -13.23 -6.67
N ASN A 32 -16.30 -14.52 -6.84
CA ASN A 32 -16.57 -15.24 -8.10
C ASN A 32 -18.08 -15.33 -8.41
N GLU A 33 -18.90 -15.61 -7.39
CA GLU A 33 -20.37 -15.61 -7.53
C GLU A 33 -20.90 -14.22 -7.87
N ALA A 34 -20.38 -13.17 -7.22
CA ALA A 34 -20.76 -11.79 -7.54
C ALA A 34 -20.41 -11.41 -8.98
N TRP A 35 -19.25 -11.84 -9.48
CA TRP A 35 -18.88 -11.65 -10.90
C TRP A 35 -19.83 -12.39 -11.84
N SER A 36 -20.18 -13.65 -11.55
CA SER A 36 -21.18 -14.40 -12.32
C SER A 36 -22.53 -13.67 -12.36
N TYR A 37 -23.02 -13.15 -11.23
CA TYR A 37 -24.25 -12.36 -11.22
C TYR A 37 -24.14 -11.10 -12.06
N TYR A 38 -23.02 -10.38 -11.95
CA TYR A 38 -22.78 -9.16 -12.72
C TYR A 38 -22.75 -9.44 -14.24
N GLU A 39 -22.04 -10.48 -14.66
CA GLU A 39 -21.90 -10.91 -16.06
C GLU A 39 -23.23 -11.38 -16.66
N ASN A 40 -24.15 -11.89 -15.84
CA ASN A 40 -25.52 -12.25 -16.21
C ASN A 40 -26.52 -11.07 -16.13
N GLY A 41 -26.04 -9.83 -15.94
CA GLY A 41 -26.88 -8.63 -15.85
C GLY A 41 -27.62 -8.46 -14.51
N GLN A 42 -27.34 -9.30 -13.51
CA GLN A 42 -27.99 -9.29 -12.20
C GLN A 42 -27.21 -8.42 -11.19
N VAL A 43 -27.06 -7.12 -11.53
CA VAL A 43 -26.20 -6.18 -10.78
C VAL A 43 -26.58 -6.05 -9.30
N GLU A 44 -27.88 -5.96 -8.98
CA GLU A 44 -28.34 -5.86 -7.59
C GLU A 44 -27.94 -7.08 -6.75
N ARG A 45 -28.03 -8.29 -7.34
CA ARG A 45 -27.61 -9.52 -6.67
C ARG A 45 -26.11 -9.56 -6.44
N ALA A 46 -25.31 -9.09 -7.39
CA ALA A 46 -23.87 -8.96 -7.23
C ALA A 46 -23.52 -8.03 -6.04
N ILE A 47 -24.20 -6.89 -5.92
CA ILE A 47 -24.02 -5.95 -4.80
C ILE A 47 -24.42 -6.58 -3.47
N MET A 48 -25.57 -7.27 -3.41
CA MET A 48 -26.00 -7.98 -2.21
C MET A 48 -24.97 -9.04 -1.78
N GLN A 49 -24.44 -9.81 -2.74
CA GLN A 49 -23.44 -10.85 -2.50
C GLN A 49 -22.14 -10.26 -1.93
N LEU A 50 -21.63 -9.18 -2.51
CA LEU A 50 -20.44 -8.48 -2.00
C LEU A 50 -20.67 -7.81 -0.64
N THR A 51 -21.90 -7.36 -0.36
CA THR A 51 -22.25 -6.71 0.91
C THR A 51 -22.38 -7.71 2.05
N ALA A 52 -22.74 -8.97 1.75
CA ALA A 52 -22.86 -10.05 2.73
C ALA A 52 -21.54 -10.33 3.48
N ILE A 53 -20.40 -9.98 2.89
CA ILE A 53 -19.08 -10.05 3.50
C ILE A 53 -18.63 -8.66 3.93
N ARG A 54 -18.24 -8.52 5.21
CA ARG A 54 -17.68 -7.28 5.79
C ARG A 54 -18.53 -6.03 5.53
N ASN A 55 -19.84 -6.19 5.33
CA ASN A 55 -20.76 -5.11 4.95
C ASN A 55 -20.27 -4.31 3.72
N GLY A 56 -19.66 -4.98 2.75
CA GLY A 56 -19.10 -4.38 1.54
C GLY A 56 -17.75 -3.68 1.72
N SER A 57 -17.11 -3.79 2.88
CA SER A 57 -15.79 -3.19 3.15
C SER A 57 -14.66 -4.07 2.61
N TRP A 58 -14.28 -3.81 1.35
CA TRP A 58 -13.20 -4.53 0.64
C TRP A 58 -11.87 -3.76 0.59
N THR A 59 -11.85 -2.50 1.05
CA THR A 59 -10.64 -1.68 1.10
C THR A 59 -9.89 -1.88 2.42
N ASP A 60 -8.58 -2.09 2.35
CA ASP A 60 -7.75 -2.12 3.55
C ASP A 60 -7.62 -0.70 4.13
N HIS A 61 -7.95 -0.53 5.41
CA HIS A 61 -7.81 0.74 6.13
C HIS A 61 -6.38 1.28 6.09
N LYS A 62 -5.37 0.41 5.99
CA LYS A 62 -3.95 0.80 5.83
C LYS A 62 -3.71 1.57 4.54
N ASP A 63 -4.47 1.29 3.49
CA ASP A 63 -4.38 1.98 2.20
C ASP A 63 -4.99 3.40 2.29
N LEU A 64 -5.90 3.63 3.23
CA LEU A 64 -6.57 4.92 3.45
C LEU A 64 -5.83 5.83 4.44
N LEU A 65 -4.95 5.29 5.29
CA LEU A 65 -4.33 6.02 6.39
C LEU A 65 -3.60 7.29 5.93
N ARG A 66 -2.89 7.24 4.80
CA ARG A 66 -2.15 8.39 4.27
C ARG A 66 -3.09 9.50 3.79
N LEU A 67 -4.21 9.15 3.17
CA LEU A 67 -5.23 10.10 2.76
C LEU A 67 -5.88 10.77 3.98
N ILE A 68 -6.10 10.00 5.05
CA ILE A 68 -6.61 10.52 6.32
C ILE A 68 -5.60 11.47 6.97
N ILE A 69 -4.32 11.11 7.04
CA ILE A 69 -3.24 11.98 7.56
C ILE A 69 -3.16 13.28 6.76
N ARG A 70 -3.27 13.21 5.42
CA ARG A 70 -3.31 14.38 4.55
C ARG A 70 -4.49 15.29 4.89
N LEU A 71 -5.69 14.73 5.07
CA LEU A 71 -6.89 15.49 5.45
C LEU A 71 -6.72 16.14 6.82
N PHE A 72 -6.19 15.41 7.80
CA PHE A 72 -5.89 15.94 9.14
C PHE A 72 -4.90 17.10 9.06
N ARG A 73 -3.81 16.95 8.30
CA ARG A 73 -2.84 18.02 8.08
C ARG A 73 -3.48 19.27 7.46
N HIS A 74 -4.30 19.12 6.43
CA HIS A 74 -5.01 20.24 5.79
C HIS A 74 -6.01 20.94 6.72
N ARG A 75 -6.54 20.23 7.71
CA ARG A 75 -7.53 20.73 8.67
C ARG A 75 -6.90 21.11 10.02
N PHE A 76 -5.57 21.04 10.15
CA PHE A 76 -4.84 21.28 11.39
C PHE A 76 -5.33 20.39 12.56
N VAL A 77 -5.69 19.14 12.26
CA VAL A 77 -6.09 18.13 13.24
C VAL A 77 -4.86 17.31 13.62
N GLU A 78 -4.56 17.24 14.92
CA GLU A 78 -3.49 16.38 15.45
C GLU A 78 -4.03 14.99 15.78
N PHE A 79 -3.23 13.94 15.54
CA PHE A 79 -3.54 12.58 15.95
C PHE A 79 -2.47 12.10 16.94
N LEU A 80 -2.78 12.15 18.23
CA LEU A 80 -1.81 11.89 19.31
C LEU A 80 -2.42 10.95 20.36
N ALA A 81 -2.73 9.71 19.96
CA ALA A 81 -3.32 8.70 20.86
C ALA A 81 -2.51 8.48 22.15
N TYR A 82 -1.20 8.74 22.14
CA TYR A 82 -0.33 8.64 23.31
C TYR A 82 -0.57 9.72 24.38
N LEU A 83 -1.30 10.79 24.07
CA LEU A 83 -1.65 11.84 25.04
C LEU A 83 -2.88 11.50 25.91
N LEU A 84 -3.50 10.34 25.69
CA LEU A 84 -4.73 9.94 26.38
C LEU A 84 -4.60 9.96 27.90
N GLN A 85 -3.42 9.61 28.41
CA GLN A 85 -3.12 9.56 29.85
C GLN A 85 -2.13 10.66 30.28
N HIS A 86 -2.02 11.72 29.49
CA HIS A 86 -1.15 12.84 29.84
C HIS A 86 -1.66 13.52 31.12
N PRO A 87 -0.81 13.87 32.11
CA PRO A 87 -1.24 14.47 33.39
C PRO A 87 -2.06 15.76 33.26
N LYS A 88 -1.89 16.47 32.14
CA LYS A 88 -2.68 17.68 31.80
C LYS A 88 -4.11 17.39 31.29
N GLY A 89 -4.50 16.12 31.09
CA GLY A 89 -5.85 15.75 30.69
C GLY A 89 -6.26 16.22 29.30
N TYR A 90 -5.35 16.15 28.30
CA TYR A 90 -5.63 16.67 26.95
C TYR A 90 -6.80 15.97 26.23
N ILE A 91 -7.08 14.70 26.56
CA ILE A 91 -8.11 13.89 25.91
C ILE A 91 -9.12 13.41 26.96
N HIS A 92 -10.40 13.74 26.78
CA HIS A 92 -11.48 13.39 27.73
C HIS A 92 -12.21 12.09 27.37
N ALA A 93 -12.24 11.73 26.09
CA ALA A 93 -12.87 10.52 25.56
C ALA A 93 -12.24 10.13 24.22
N VAL A 94 -12.32 8.85 23.86
CA VAL A 94 -11.78 8.32 22.60
C VAL A 94 -12.91 7.81 21.71
N TYR A 95 -12.91 8.18 20.44
CA TYR A 95 -13.79 7.54 19.44
C TYR A 95 -13.15 6.23 18.96
N SER A 96 -13.65 5.08 19.42
CA SER A 96 -13.08 3.76 19.12
C SER A 96 -14.09 2.63 19.33
N SER A 97 -13.69 1.38 19.07
CA SER A 97 -14.45 0.20 19.48
C SER A 97 -14.46 0.06 21.01
N THR A 98 -15.46 -0.66 21.55
CA THR A 98 -15.57 -0.97 22.98
C THR A 98 -14.40 -1.81 23.50
N GLU A 99 -13.66 -2.48 22.62
CA GLU A 99 -12.42 -3.20 22.93
C GLU A 99 -11.37 -2.29 23.60
N CYS A 100 -11.37 -1.00 23.27
CA CYS A 100 -10.47 -0.01 23.86
C CYS A 100 -10.62 0.09 25.40
N LEU A 101 -11.78 -0.27 25.95
CA LEU A 101 -12.03 -0.32 27.40
C LEU A 101 -11.20 -1.39 28.13
N MET A 102 -10.57 -2.33 27.41
CA MET A 102 -9.61 -3.28 28.00
C MET A 102 -8.33 -2.56 28.49
N TRP A 103 -7.97 -1.44 27.85
CA TRP A 103 -6.87 -0.57 28.27
C TRP A 103 -7.32 0.40 29.38
N PRO A 104 -6.40 1.24 29.93
CA PRO A 104 -6.75 2.30 30.87
C PRO A 104 -7.45 3.44 30.11
N VAL A 105 -8.66 3.21 29.63
CA VAL A 105 -9.50 4.20 28.96
C VAL A 105 -10.82 4.25 29.69
N GLU A 106 -11.19 5.44 30.17
CA GLU A 106 -12.39 5.61 31.00
C GLU A 106 -13.65 5.84 30.15
N ARG A 107 -13.55 6.61 29.06
CA ARG A 107 -14.69 7.00 28.22
C ARG A 107 -14.42 6.71 26.75
N VAL A 108 -15.32 5.94 26.14
CA VAL A 108 -15.27 5.60 24.72
C VAL A 108 -16.55 6.05 24.03
N ILE A 109 -16.42 6.89 23.01
CA ILE A 109 -17.52 7.28 22.13
C ILE A 109 -17.72 6.14 21.13
N THR A 110 -18.90 5.52 21.15
CA THR A 110 -19.23 4.32 20.34
C THR A 110 -20.01 4.64 19.08
N SER A 111 -20.75 5.74 19.07
CA SER A 111 -21.48 6.22 17.90
C SER A 111 -21.60 7.74 17.91
N THR A 112 -21.72 8.33 16.72
CA THR A 112 -21.94 9.76 16.53
C THR A 112 -22.69 9.95 15.22
N ASP A 113 -23.66 10.88 15.21
CA ASP A 113 -24.36 11.32 14.00
C ASP A 113 -23.63 12.49 13.30
N TRP A 114 -22.49 12.90 13.85
CA TRP A 114 -21.65 14.03 13.41
C TRP A 114 -22.38 15.39 13.32
N SER A 115 -23.63 15.46 13.77
CA SER A 115 -24.51 16.62 13.62
C SER A 115 -24.84 17.20 15.00
N HIS A 116 -25.41 16.39 15.89
CA HIS A 116 -25.96 16.86 17.15
C HIS A 116 -25.71 15.91 18.33
N ASN A 117 -25.66 14.59 18.09
CA ASN A 117 -25.62 13.61 19.17
C ASN A 117 -24.49 12.59 19.00
N PHE A 118 -23.92 12.18 20.13
CA PHE A 118 -23.01 11.05 20.21
C PHE A 118 -23.37 10.18 21.41
N GLN A 119 -23.04 8.90 21.32
CA GLN A 119 -23.18 7.94 22.43
C GLN A 119 -21.80 7.59 22.93
N PHE A 120 -21.66 7.53 24.25
CA PHE A 120 -20.43 7.10 24.89
C PHE A 120 -20.72 6.11 26.01
N VAL A 121 -19.69 5.34 26.34
CA VAL A 121 -19.68 4.36 27.39
C VAL A 121 -18.61 4.75 28.40
N GLU A 122 -18.95 4.66 29.68
CA GLU A 122 -18.03 4.94 30.79
C GLU A 122 -17.70 3.64 31.51
N LYS A 123 -16.39 3.36 31.66
CA LYS A 123 -15.88 2.09 32.18
C LYS A 123 -16.32 1.86 33.62
N THR A 124 -16.20 2.87 34.48
CA THR A 124 -16.63 2.80 35.89
C THR A 124 -18.09 2.40 36.04
N ARG A 125 -19.00 2.96 35.24
CA ARG A 125 -20.42 2.58 35.25
C ARG A 125 -20.63 1.12 34.83
N LEU A 126 -19.95 0.68 33.76
CA LEU A 126 -20.01 -0.72 33.34
C LEU A 126 -19.50 -1.68 34.41
N LEU A 127 -18.42 -1.36 35.10
CA LEU A 127 -17.86 -2.20 36.16
C LEU A 127 -18.87 -2.41 37.30
N VAL A 128 -19.59 -1.34 37.69
CA VAL A 128 -20.66 -1.40 38.69
C VAL A 128 -21.82 -2.27 38.18
N ASP A 129 -22.33 -1.99 36.99
CA ASP A 129 -23.49 -2.70 36.42
C ASP A 129 -23.19 -4.21 36.21
N LEU A 130 -21.95 -4.54 35.83
CA LEU A 130 -21.50 -5.92 35.63
C LEU A 130 -21.05 -6.59 36.93
N ASN A 131 -20.90 -5.85 38.03
CA ASN A 131 -20.32 -6.34 39.28
C ASN A 131 -18.97 -7.05 39.06
N LEU A 132 -18.08 -6.38 38.31
CA LEU A 132 -16.73 -6.86 37.99
C LEU A 132 -15.70 -5.81 38.38
N THR A 133 -14.52 -6.27 38.79
CA THR A 133 -13.34 -5.40 38.91
C THR A 133 -12.72 -5.09 37.54
N SER A 134 -11.85 -4.08 37.45
CA SER A 134 -11.16 -3.77 36.18
C SER A 134 -10.32 -4.95 35.65
N GLU A 135 -9.70 -5.73 36.52
CA GLU A 135 -8.94 -6.94 36.13
C GLU A 135 -9.88 -8.04 35.59
N GLN A 136 -11.02 -8.24 36.24
CA GLN A 136 -12.03 -9.20 35.77
C GLN A 136 -12.66 -8.77 34.44
N PHE A 137 -12.85 -7.47 34.23
CA PHE A 137 -13.34 -6.94 32.97
C PHE A 137 -12.34 -7.13 31.83
N LEU A 138 -11.04 -6.96 32.08
CA LEU A 138 -9.99 -7.30 31.12
C LEU A 138 -10.04 -8.79 30.76
N ASP A 139 -10.05 -9.67 31.77
CA ASP A 139 -10.13 -11.13 31.56
C ASP A 139 -11.40 -11.53 30.80
N MET A 140 -12.54 -10.90 31.11
CA MET A 140 -13.81 -11.07 30.39
C MET A 140 -13.67 -10.70 28.91
N GLY A 141 -13.05 -9.56 28.60
CA GLY A 141 -12.84 -9.12 27.22
C GLY A 141 -11.98 -10.09 26.41
N ILE A 142 -10.94 -10.67 27.01
CA ILE A 142 -10.08 -11.68 26.36
C ILE A 142 -10.87 -12.96 26.10
N LEU A 143 -11.62 -13.46 27.09
CA LEU A 143 -12.44 -14.67 26.97
C LEU A 143 -13.57 -14.52 25.94
N ALA A 144 -14.16 -13.33 25.85
CA ALA A 144 -15.20 -13.04 24.86
C ALA A 144 -14.67 -13.08 23.41
N GLY A 145 -13.35 -12.92 23.24
CA GLY A 145 -12.70 -12.76 21.95
C GLY A 145 -12.44 -11.29 21.64
N SER A 146 -11.22 -11.01 21.19
CA SER A 146 -10.74 -9.66 20.87
C SER A 146 -9.80 -9.74 19.66
N SER A 147 -9.25 -8.61 19.23
CA SER A 147 -8.18 -8.62 18.23
C SER A 147 -6.91 -9.36 18.70
N LEU A 148 -6.75 -9.54 20.03
CA LEU A 148 -5.57 -10.15 20.63
C LEU A 148 -5.73 -11.66 20.90
N SER A 149 -6.96 -12.17 20.98
CA SER A 149 -7.25 -13.57 21.30
C SER A 149 -8.56 -14.03 20.69
N ARG A 150 -8.61 -15.30 20.26
CA ARG A 150 -9.86 -15.95 19.85
C ARG A 150 -10.81 -16.08 21.04
N THR A 151 -12.11 -16.13 20.77
CA THR A 151 -13.14 -16.42 21.77
C THR A 151 -12.85 -17.74 22.48
N PHE A 152 -13.15 -17.80 23.77
CA PHE A 152 -12.95 -18.97 24.60
C PHE A 152 -13.64 -20.20 23.97
N PRO A 153 -12.91 -21.28 23.65
CA PRO A 153 -13.43 -22.35 22.79
C PRO A 153 -14.76 -22.96 23.25
N PRO A 154 -15.01 -23.19 24.56
CA PRO A 154 -16.29 -23.72 25.04
C PRO A 154 -17.53 -22.90 24.69
N ILE A 155 -17.38 -21.62 24.38
CA ILE A 155 -18.47 -20.70 24.07
C ILE A 155 -18.36 -20.13 22.65
N ALA A 156 -17.42 -20.61 21.84
CA ALA A 156 -17.15 -20.02 20.53
C ALA A 156 -18.29 -20.26 19.53
N ASN A 157 -18.96 -21.42 19.60
CA ASN A 157 -20.07 -21.76 18.70
C ASN A 157 -21.40 -21.10 19.12
N ASP A 158 -21.67 -21.03 20.43
CA ASP A 158 -22.90 -20.47 21.02
C ASP A 158 -22.56 -19.24 21.87
N PHE A 159 -21.93 -18.25 21.25
CA PHE A 159 -21.42 -17.09 21.97
C PHE A 159 -22.55 -16.24 22.59
N ALA A 160 -22.49 -16.08 23.91
CA ALA A 160 -23.29 -15.12 24.64
C ALA A 160 -22.43 -14.40 25.69
N VAL A 161 -22.38 -13.07 25.62
CA VAL A 161 -21.61 -12.23 26.56
C VAL A 161 -21.99 -12.52 28.02
N LYS A 162 -23.28 -12.79 28.28
CA LYS A 162 -23.78 -13.15 29.61
C LYS A 162 -23.09 -14.39 30.18
N THR A 163 -22.85 -15.42 29.36
CA THR A 163 -22.14 -16.63 29.79
C THR A 163 -20.72 -16.31 30.24
N VAL A 164 -20.02 -15.41 29.55
CA VAL A 164 -18.67 -14.96 29.95
C VAL A 164 -18.70 -14.23 31.28
N ILE A 165 -19.69 -13.34 31.46
CA ILE A 165 -19.88 -12.59 32.72
C ILE A 165 -20.12 -13.56 33.88
N ASP A 166 -20.97 -14.56 33.69
CA ASP A 166 -21.29 -15.54 34.72
C ASP A 166 -20.07 -16.42 35.07
N LEU A 167 -19.30 -16.85 34.06
CA LEU A 167 -18.01 -17.54 34.27
C LEU A 167 -17.03 -16.69 35.08
N MET A 168 -16.90 -15.40 34.75
CA MET A 168 -16.03 -14.48 35.47
C MET A 168 -16.49 -14.23 36.91
N ARG A 169 -17.80 -14.12 37.13
CA ARG A 169 -18.37 -13.97 38.48
C ARG A 169 -18.20 -15.24 39.32
N HIS A 170 -18.28 -16.42 38.72
CA HIS A 170 -18.09 -17.69 39.40
C HIS A 170 -16.63 -17.96 39.74
N HIS A 171 -15.75 -17.93 38.73
CA HIS A 171 -14.33 -18.28 38.87
C HIS A 171 -13.43 -17.13 39.32
N LYS A 172 -13.93 -15.89 39.35
CA LYS A 172 -13.23 -14.66 39.80
C LYS A 172 -12.02 -14.22 39.00
N SER A 173 -11.46 -15.04 38.11
CA SER A 173 -10.36 -14.71 37.19
C SER A 173 -10.45 -15.53 35.91
N GLY A 174 -9.96 -14.97 34.79
CA GLY A 174 -10.00 -15.66 33.51
C GLY A 174 -9.06 -16.87 33.44
N ILE A 175 -7.96 -16.84 34.19
CA ILE A 175 -7.06 -17.99 34.29
C ILE A 175 -7.74 -19.19 34.96
N LEU A 176 -8.52 -18.96 36.02
CA LEU A 176 -9.29 -20.02 36.68
C LEU A 176 -10.39 -20.56 35.75
N VAL A 177 -10.99 -19.72 34.90
CA VAL A 177 -11.92 -20.20 33.86
C VAL A 177 -11.20 -21.17 32.91
N CYS A 178 -10.01 -20.79 32.42
CA CYS A 178 -9.25 -21.61 31.48
C CYS A 178 -8.76 -22.92 32.11
N GLN A 179 -8.27 -22.89 33.35
CA GLN A 179 -7.79 -24.09 34.06
C GLN A 179 -8.89 -25.10 34.39
N ASN A 180 -10.13 -24.62 34.58
CA ASN A 180 -11.29 -25.48 34.85
C ASN A 180 -11.95 -26.03 33.56
N TRP A 181 -11.41 -25.71 32.38
CA TRP A 181 -11.88 -26.25 31.11
C TRP A 181 -11.48 -27.73 30.94
N ARG A 182 -12.48 -28.61 30.88
CA ARG A 182 -12.32 -30.07 30.77
C ARG A 182 -12.18 -30.53 29.30
N GLU A 183 -11.03 -30.24 28.69
CA GLU A 183 -10.64 -30.71 27.34
C GLU A 183 -9.27 -31.40 27.42
N SER A 184 -8.69 -31.79 26.27
CA SER A 184 -7.31 -32.27 26.22
C SER A 184 -6.34 -31.24 26.78
N GLN A 185 -5.44 -31.68 27.66
CA GLN A 185 -4.47 -30.82 28.34
C GLN A 185 -3.69 -29.93 27.38
N PHE A 186 -3.37 -30.43 26.18
CA PHE A 186 -2.69 -29.67 25.12
C PHE A 186 -3.52 -28.49 24.60
N LYS A 187 -4.82 -28.67 24.31
CA LYS A 187 -5.68 -27.59 23.84
C LYS A 187 -5.87 -26.53 24.92
N THR A 188 -6.08 -26.97 26.16
CA THR A 188 -6.22 -26.09 27.32
C THR A 188 -4.96 -25.26 27.53
N GLN A 189 -3.77 -25.89 27.51
CA GLN A 189 -2.50 -25.19 27.70
C GLN A 189 -2.24 -24.17 26.59
N ASN A 190 -2.47 -24.53 25.32
CA ASN A 190 -2.30 -23.60 24.20
C ASN A 190 -3.18 -22.35 24.32
N TYR A 191 -4.42 -22.50 24.80
CA TYR A 191 -5.31 -21.38 25.03
C TYR A 191 -4.88 -20.54 26.24
N ILE A 192 -4.44 -21.18 27.33
CA ILE A 192 -3.90 -20.49 28.51
C ILE A 192 -2.71 -19.60 28.12
N ASP A 193 -1.80 -20.11 27.29
CA ASP A 193 -0.64 -19.34 26.81
C ASP A 193 -1.10 -18.12 25.99
N ALA A 194 -2.07 -18.31 25.08
CA ALA A 194 -2.64 -17.22 24.28
C ALA A 194 -3.35 -16.17 25.16
N PHE A 195 -4.10 -16.63 26.17
CA PHE A 195 -4.78 -15.77 27.14
C PHE A 195 -3.78 -14.91 27.92
N TRP A 196 -2.68 -15.49 28.42
CA TRP A 196 -1.64 -14.74 29.12
C TRP A 196 -0.93 -13.74 28.21
N LYS A 197 -0.60 -14.12 26.98
CA LYS A 197 -0.02 -13.20 26.00
C LYS A 197 -0.94 -12.02 25.71
N ALA A 198 -2.24 -12.26 25.51
CA ALA A 198 -3.22 -11.19 25.32
C ALA A 198 -3.33 -10.29 26.55
N ARG A 199 -3.37 -10.86 27.75
CA ARG A 199 -3.44 -10.09 29.01
C ARG A 199 -2.21 -9.22 29.20
N LEU A 200 -1.00 -9.77 29.00
CA LEU A 200 0.25 -9.02 29.12
C LEU A 200 0.41 -7.99 28.01
N ALA A 201 -0.06 -8.26 26.78
CA ALA A 201 -0.07 -7.29 25.70
C ALA A 201 -0.86 -6.02 26.07
N VAL A 202 -1.99 -6.16 26.77
CA VAL A 202 -2.76 -5.03 27.28
C VAL A 202 -2.06 -4.35 28.44
N LYS A 203 -1.67 -5.11 29.48
CA LYS A 203 -1.11 -4.53 30.71
C LYS A 203 0.25 -3.88 30.49
N CYS A 204 1.08 -4.44 29.62
CA CYS A 204 2.43 -3.99 29.31
C CYS A 204 2.54 -3.35 27.92
N SER A 205 1.43 -2.85 27.35
CA SER A 205 1.42 -2.17 26.05
C SER A 205 2.54 -1.14 25.96
N LEU A 206 3.28 -1.14 24.85
CA LEU A 206 4.33 -0.15 24.62
C LEU A 206 3.69 1.20 24.27
N VAL A 207 4.07 2.25 25.00
CA VAL A 207 3.61 3.62 24.80
C VAL A 207 4.78 4.55 24.54
N LEU A 208 4.59 5.48 23.61
CA LEU A 208 5.55 6.54 23.33
C LEU A 208 5.28 7.74 24.25
N THR A 209 6.27 8.12 25.08
CA THR A 209 6.16 9.27 25.96
C THR A 209 6.32 10.59 25.20
N THR A 210 5.92 11.71 25.82
CA THR A 210 6.19 13.06 25.30
C THR A 210 7.68 13.38 25.16
N GLU A 211 8.54 12.65 25.87
CA GLU A 211 10.00 12.75 25.79
C GLU A 211 10.56 11.92 24.62
N GLY A 212 9.71 11.23 23.86
CA GLY A 212 10.09 10.42 22.71
C GLY A 212 10.63 9.04 23.07
N SER A 213 10.47 8.59 24.32
CA SER A 213 10.89 7.26 24.76
C SER A 213 9.76 6.24 24.64
N CYS A 214 10.06 5.02 24.17
CA CYS A 214 9.08 3.94 24.07
C CYS A 214 9.20 3.04 25.30
N VAL A 215 8.18 3.01 26.15
CA VAL A 215 8.21 2.32 27.45
C VAL A 215 6.93 1.51 27.68
N PRO A 216 6.96 0.45 28.50
CA PRO A 216 5.74 -0.26 28.88
C PRO A 216 4.78 0.63 29.68
N LEU A 217 3.49 0.53 29.38
CA LEU A 217 2.40 1.30 29.96
C LEU A 217 2.44 1.45 31.50
N PRO A 218 2.77 0.40 32.30
CA PRO A 218 2.80 0.52 33.76
C PRO A 218 3.83 1.51 34.29
N THR A 219 4.85 1.86 33.49
CA THR A 219 5.87 2.86 33.86
C THR A 219 5.36 4.29 33.74
N VAL A 220 4.31 4.51 32.95
CA VAL A 220 3.67 5.82 32.74
C VAL A 220 2.40 5.93 33.59
N VAL A 221 1.62 4.86 33.64
CA VAL A 221 0.38 4.75 34.40
C VAL A 221 0.54 3.60 35.38
N ALA A 222 0.93 3.93 36.61
CA ALA A 222 1.07 2.93 37.65
C ALA A 222 -0.29 2.25 37.94
N PRO A 223 -0.32 0.92 38.15
CA PRO A 223 -1.50 0.24 38.65
C PRO A 223 -1.99 0.88 39.95
N LEU A 224 -3.31 1.06 40.08
CA LEU A 224 -3.93 1.72 41.23
C LEU A 224 -3.42 1.14 42.57
N GLY A 225 -2.66 1.96 43.31
CA GLY A 225 -2.26 1.67 44.70
C GLY A 225 -1.04 0.77 44.89
N GLN A 226 -0.29 0.41 43.83
CA GLN A 226 0.97 -0.33 43.97
C GLN A 226 2.13 0.41 43.28
N PRO A 227 3.27 0.60 43.97
CA PRO A 227 4.49 1.06 43.30
C PRO A 227 4.89 -0.01 42.28
N PHE A 228 4.92 0.36 41.00
CA PHE A 228 5.37 -0.51 39.92
C PHE A 228 6.75 -0.06 39.48
N THR A 229 7.73 -0.95 39.62
CA THR A 229 9.14 -0.70 39.32
C THR A 229 9.53 -1.38 38.02
N LEU A 230 10.68 -1.00 37.45
CA LEU A 230 11.21 -1.65 36.24
C LEU A 230 11.48 -3.15 36.46
N SER A 231 11.71 -3.60 37.69
CA SER A 231 11.88 -5.02 38.04
C SER A 231 10.58 -5.83 38.00
N ASP A 232 9.42 -5.17 38.02
CA ASP A 232 8.12 -5.83 37.92
C ASP A 232 7.70 -6.08 36.46
N ILE A 233 8.48 -5.56 35.50
CA ILE A 233 8.28 -5.80 34.08
C ILE A 233 8.83 -7.19 33.73
N PRO A 234 8.04 -8.07 33.08
CA PRO A 234 8.53 -9.35 32.61
C PRO A 234 9.77 -9.19 31.72
N GLY A 235 10.81 -9.99 31.95
CA GLY A 235 12.06 -9.93 31.17
C GLY A 235 11.90 -10.39 29.72
N ASP A 236 10.81 -11.11 29.43
CA ASP A 236 10.44 -11.79 28.19
C ASP A 236 9.35 -11.04 27.40
N LEU A 237 9.23 -9.71 27.58
CA LEU A 237 8.26 -8.90 26.82
C LEU A 237 8.44 -8.99 25.30
N ASP A 238 9.64 -9.33 24.83
CA ASP A 238 9.93 -9.55 23.42
C ASP A 238 9.21 -10.79 22.84
N GLU A 239 8.83 -11.77 23.67
CA GLU A 239 7.99 -12.92 23.27
C GLU A 239 6.50 -12.57 23.07
N ILE A 240 6.07 -11.41 23.59
CA ILE A 240 4.70 -10.89 23.48
C ILE A 240 4.63 -9.85 22.37
N PHE A 241 5.58 -8.93 22.35
CA PHE A 241 5.69 -7.88 21.34
C PHE A 241 6.70 -8.29 20.28
N SER A 242 7.92 -7.81 20.43
CA SER A 242 9.05 -8.10 19.57
C SER A 242 10.30 -7.57 20.26
N PRO A 243 11.51 -7.97 19.82
CA PRO A 243 12.71 -7.30 20.27
C PRO A 243 12.58 -5.78 20.06
N ARG A 244 13.06 -5.01 21.03
CA ARG A 244 12.90 -3.56 21.03
C ARG A 244 13.66 -2.94 19.85
N ILE A 245 12.95 -2.15 19.05
CA ILE A 245 13.54 -1.28 18.03
C ILE A 245 13.92 0.07 18.66
N PRO A 246 14.77 0.89 18.01
CA PRO A 246 15.09 2.23 18.51
C PRO A 246 13.84 3.11 18.70
N ASP A 247 13.82 3.87 19.79
CA ASP A 247 12.72 4.77 20.14
C ASP A 247 12.41 5.79 19.02
N GLU A 248 13.45 6.24 18.30
CA GLU A 248 13.33 7.12 17.14
C GLU A 248 12.49 6.50 16.01
N LEU A 249 12.52 5.17 15.84
CA LEU A 249 11.72 4.48 14.82
C LEU A 249 10.24 4.40 15.22
N TYR A 250 9.94 4.20 16.51
CA TYR A 250 8.57 4.33 17.04
C TYR A 250 8.02 5.75 16.80
N PHE A 251 8.84 6.76 17.07
CA PHE A 251 8.49 8.15 16.81
C PHE A 251 8.17 8.41 15.32
N TYR A 252 8.96 7.85 14.40
CA TYR A 252 8.69 7.96 12.96
C TYR A 252 7.41 7.26 12.51
N ILE A 253 7.04 6.13 13.13
CA ILE A 253 5.71 5.52 12.92
C ILE A 253 4.61 6.49 13.37
N CYS A 254 4.73 7.06 14.58
CA CYS A 254 3.73 8.01 15.11
C CYS A 254 3.59 9.28 14.26
N LYS A 255 4.69 9.76 13.65
CA LYS A 255 4.66 10.90 12.72
C LYS A 255 4.16 10.53 11.32
N GLY A 256 3.88 9.25 11.06
CA GLY A 256 3.44 8.75 9.77
C GLY A 256 4.52 8.76 8.70
N LEU A 257 5.80 8.84 9.10
CA LEU A 257 6.94 8.87 8.17
C LEU A 257 7.23 7.49 7.57
N ILE A 258 6.97 6.44 8.34
CA ILE A 258 7.07 5.05 7.90
C ILE A 258 5.86 4.25 8.35
N SER A 259 5.36 3.39 7.46
CA SER A 259 4.26 2.47 7.77
C SER A 259 4.66 1.46 8.87
N SER A 260 3.77 1.25 9.84
CA SER A 260 3.93 0.19 10.85
C SER A 260 3.98 -1.20 10.24
N GLN A 261 3.41 -1.40 9.04
CA GLN A 261 3.52 -2.67 8.32
C GLN A 261 4.98 -3.02 7.98
N VAL A 262 5.76 -2.04 7.52
CA VAL A 262 7.15 -2.26 7.09
C VAL A 262 8.03 -2.61 8.28
N VAL A 263 7.88 -1.85 9.37
CA VAL A 263 8.60 -2.15 10.61
C VAL A 263 8.12 -3.48 11.20
N GLY A 264 6.82 -3.77 11.07
CA GLY A 264 6.21 -5.04 11.43
C GLY A 264 6.83 -6.26 10.75
N TRP A 265 7.28 -6.15 9.50
CA TRP A 265 7.97 -7.25 8.82
C TRP A 265 9.29 -7.63 9.48
N ILE A 266 10.05 -6.62 9.94
CA ILE A 266 11.34 -6.82 10.61
C ILE A 266 11.14 -7.37 12.02
N THR A 267 10.15 -6.84 12.74
CA THR A 267 9.89 -7.23 14.13
C THR A 267 9.24 -8.60 14.25
N SER A 268 8.29 -8.94 13.37
CA SER A 268 7.65 -10.27 13.33
C SER A 268 8.48 -11.33 12.61
N GLY A 269 9.36 -10.93 11.68
CA GLY A 269 10.04 -11.87 10.78
C GLY A 269 9.13 -12.39 9.67
N ILE A 270 7.96 -11.77 9.43
CA ILE A 270 6.92 -12.31 8.55
C ILE A 270 6.38 -11.21 7.63
N ILE A 271 6.34 -11.51 6.33
CA ILE A 271 5.57 -10.80 5.33
C ILE A 271 4.35 -11.66 4.99
N HIS A 272 3.16 -11.18 5.33
CA HIS A 272 1.91 -11.83 4.95
C HIS A 272 1.33 -11.16 3.71
N GLU A 273 1.23 -11.90 2.60
CA GLU A 273 0.60 -11.43 1.38
C GLU A 273 -0.89 -11.81 1.36
N ASN A 274 -1.74 -10.78 1.32
CA ASN A 274 -3.18 -10.95 1.25
C ASN A 274 -3.63 -11.19 -0.19
N GLN A 275 -4.76 -11.89 -0.36
CA GLN A 275 -5.36 -12.05 -1.67
C GLN A 275 -5.81 -10.69 -2.26
N PRO A 276 -5.51 -10.42 -3.55
CA PRO A 276 -6.00 -9.22 -4.23
C PRO A 276 -7.52 -9.28 -4.49
N LEU A 277 -8.06 -8.20 -5.10
CA LEU A 277 -9.46 -8.17 -5.53
C LEU A 277 -9.73 -9.10 -6.72
N ALA A 278 -8.75 -9.25 -7.63
CA ALA A 278 -8.76 -10.22 -8.71
C ALA A 278 -7.40 -10.93 -8.78
N ASP A 279 -7.45 -12.26 -8.92
CA ASP A 279 -6.31 -13.16 -8.79
C ASP A 279 -6.03 -13.93 -10.08
N THR A 280 -4.76 -14.15 -10.38
CA THR A 280 -4.25 -14.92 -11.54
C THR A 280 -2.89 -15.53 -11.23
N THR A 281 -2.51 -16.57 -11.95
CA THR A 281 -1.17 -17.19 -11.85
C THR A 281 -0.05 -16.21 -12.25
N ASP A 282 -0.32 -15.31 -13.19
CA ASP A 282 0.58 -14.20 -13.55
C ASP A 282 0.84 -13.28 -12.34
N TYR A 283 -0.20 -12.95 -11.58
CA TYR A 283 -0.07 -12.15 -10.35
C TYR A 283 0.74 -12.88 -9.28
N HIS A 284 0.56 -14.20 -9.12
CA HIS A 284 1.34 -15.01 -8.17
C HIS A 284 2.84 -14.93 -8.47
N ARG A 285 3.23 -15.06 -9.75
CA ARG A 285 4.63 -14.93 -10.16
C ARG A 285 5.15 -13.52 -9.90
N PHE A 286 4.37 -12.50 -10.27
CA PHE A 286 4.76 -11.11 -10.08
C PHE A 286 4.98 -10.74 -8.61
N ILE A 287 4.03 -11.08 -7.73
CA ILE A 287 4.13 -10.73 -6.31
C ILE A 287 5.30 -11.44 -5.62
N LYS A 288 5.57 -12.68 -6.05
CA LYS A 288 6.68 -13.49 -5.55
C LYS A 288 8.01 -12.97 -6.08
N ASP A 289 8.22 -12.99 -7.39
CA ASP A 289 9.54 -12.81 -7.99
C ASP A 289 9.94 -11.34 -8.11
N VAL A 290 8.99 -10.47 -8.46
CA VAL A 290 9.26 -9.05 -8.75
C VAL A 290 9.12 -8.18 -7.51
N ILE A 291 8.10 -8.43 -6.68
CA ILE A 291 7.77 -7.57 -5.54
C ILE A 291 8.49 -7.99 -4.25
N THR A 292 8.66 -9.29 -4.02
CA THR A 292 9.06 -9.82 -2.69
C THR A 292 10.44 -10.49 -2.68
N GLU A 293 10.66 -11.53 -3.47
CA GLU A 293 11.81 -12.45 -3.34
C GLU A 293 13.02 -12.09 -4.21
N GLY A 294 12.88 -11.25 -5.23
CA GLY A 294 14.03 -10.80 -6.00
C GLY A 294 15.06 -10.03 -5.15
N PRO A 295 16.38 -10.21 -5.35
CA PRO A 295 17.41 -9.39 -4.68
C PRO A 295 17.23 -7.89 -4.94
N THR A 296 16.76 -7.56 -6.13
CA THR A 296 16.43 -6.18 -6.51
C THR A 296 14.94 -5.87 -6.33
N SER A 297 14.17 -6.65 -5.57
CA SER A 297 12.74 -6.40 -5.36
C SER A 297 12.54 -5.22 -4.40
N PRO A 298 11.43 -4.47 -4.52
CA PRO A 298 11.18 -3.32 -3.64
C PRO A 298 11.07 -3.72 -2.17
N ARG A 299 10.43 -4.85 -1.83
CA ARG A 299 10.30 -5.28 -0.42
C ARG A 299 11.61 -5.80 0.16
N CYS A 300 12.37 -6.58 -0.62
CA CYS A 300 13.70 -7.05 -0.23
C CYS A 300 14.65 -5.87 0.07
N THR A 301 14.69 -4.89 -0.83
CA THR A 301 15.52 -3.69 -0.68
C THR A 301 15.04 -2.80 0.48
N THR A 302 13.72 -2.69 0.69
CA THR A 302 13.13 -1.96 1.83
C THR A 302 13.64 -2.52 3.15
N ILE A 303 13.63 -3.85 3.31
CA ILE A 303 14.13 -4.53 4.50
C ILE A 303 15.62 -4.28 4.67
N ALA A 304 16.42 -4.49 3.62
CA ALA A 304 17.87 -4.29 3.68
C ALA A 304 18.25 -2.86 4.11
N LEU A 305 17.55 -1.83 3.60
CA LEU A 305 17.76 -0.43 3.99
C LEU A 305 17.50 -0.16 5.46
N LEU A 306 16.40 -0.68 6.00
CA LEU A 306 16.07 -0.47 7.41
C LEU A 306 17.07 -1.20 8.30
N LEU A 307 17.40 -2.46 7.98
CA LEU A 307 18.36 -3.23 8.74
C LEU A 307 19.77 -2.62 8.75
N ASN A 308 20.15 -1.91 7.68
CA ASN A 308 21.44 -1.22 7.58
C ASN A 308 21.64 -0.11 8.64
N VAL A 309 20.57 0.47 9.17
CA VAL A 309 20.61 1.53 10.19
C VAL A 309 20.17 1.07 11.58
N LEU A 310 19.91 -0.23 11.75
CA LEU A 310 19.57 -0.86 13.02
C LEU A 310 20.77 -1.61 13.62
N HIS A 311 20.63 -2.08 14.86
CA HIS A 311 21.67 -2.89 15.50
C HIS A 311 21.97 -4.15 14.65
N PRO A 312 23.25 -4.54 14.47
CA PRO A 312 23.63 -5.66 13.60
C PRO A 312 22.97 -7.01 13.92
N ASP A 313 22.45 -7.22 15.13
CA ASP A 313 21.71 -8.44 15.45
C ASP A 313 20.40 -8.58 14.66
N TRP A 314 19.82 -7.47 14.19
CA TRP A 314 18.63 -7.50 13.36
C TRP A 314 18.87 -8.15 11.99
N SER A 315 20.08 -8.05 11.43
CA SER A 315 20.41 -8.67 10.13
C SER A 315 20.58 -10.19 10.20
N LYS A 316 20.64 -10.76 11.41
CA LYS A 316 20.66 -12.21 11.65
C LYS A 316 19.26 -12.82 11.62
N ARG A 317 18.20 -12.01 11.71
CA ARG A 317 16.82 -12.50 11.83
C ARG A 317 16.29 -12.97 10.48
N ARG A 318 15.77 -14.19 10.42
CA ARG A 318 15.11 -14.68 9.21
C ARG A 318 13.78 -13.93 9.00
N ILE A 319 13.56 -13.44 7.77
CA ILE A 319 12.28 -12.83 7.36
C ILE A 319 11.65 -13.69 6.25
N SER A 320 10.40 -14.10 6.48
CA SER A 320 9.68 -15.06 5.65
C SER A 320 8.47 -14.45 4.96
N ALA A 321 8.34 -14.68 3.65
CA ALA A 321 7.12 -14.40 2.92
C ALA A 321 6.18 -15.61 2.99
N HIS A 322 4.91 -15.33 3.26
CA HIS A 322 3.79 -16.26 3.24
C HIS A 322 2.74 -15.73 2.28
N TYR A 323 2.32 -16.56 1.33
CA TYR A 323 1.39 -16.17 0.28
C TYR A 323 0.02 -16.82 0.50
N PHE A 324 -1.03 -16.08 0.16
CA PHE A 324 -2.40 -16.62 0.20
C PHE A 324 -2.64 -17.83 -0.73
N PHE A 325 -1.73 -18.04 -1.71
CA PHE A 325 -1.74 -19.17 -2.63
C PHE A 325 -0.70 -20.25 -2.28
N ASP A 326 -0.09 -20.20 -1.09
CA ASP A 326 0.83 -21.25 -0.66
C ASP A 326 0.08 -22.59 -0.56
N PRO A 327 0.61 -23.68 -1.14
CA PRO A 327 -0.05 -24.97 -1.10
C PRO A 327 -0.09 -25.52 0.34
N PRO A 328 -1.05 -26.41 0.68
CA PRO A 328 -1.16 -27.00 2.02
C PRO A 328 0.12 -27.67 2.53
N PHE A 329 0.95 -28.18 1.62
CA PHE A 329 2.20 -28.87 1.91
C PHE A 329 3.43 -27.93 1.97
N ALA A 330 3.28 -26.61 1.80
CA ALA A 330 4.39 -25.66 1.92
C ALA A 330 5.07 -25.72 3.30
N GLY A 331 6.37 -25.42 3.37
CA GLY A 331 7.14 -25.43 4.62
C GLY A 331 6.62 -24.39 5.63
N PRO A 332 6.67 -24.65 6.96
CA PRO A 332 6.14 -23.74 7.98
C PRO A 332 6.91 -22.44 8.10
N GLN A 333 8.14 -22.44 7.62
CA GLN A 333 9.02 -21.29 7.65
C GLN A 333 8.70 -20.28 6.56
N GLY A 334 7.77 -20.54 5.63
CA GLY A 334 7.55 -19.69 4.44
C GLY A 334 8.79 -19.62 3.55
N THR A 335 8.77 -18.72 2.55
CA THR A 335 9.92 -18.49 1.66
C THR A 335 10.83 -17.42 2.23
N ASN A 336 12.14 -17.59 2.15
CA ASN A 336 13.08 -16.60 2.68
C ASN A 336 13.23 -15.40 1.76
N VAL A 337 13.10 -14.20 2.32
CA VAL A 337 13.39 -12.96 1.59
C VAL A 337 14.91 -12.72 1.61
N PRO A 338 15.59 -12.63 0.46
CA PRO A 338 17.06 -12.62 0.39
C PRO A 338 17.64 -11.21 0.57
N TYR A 339 17.26 -10.52 1.65
CA TYR A 339 17.71 -9.15 1.90
C TYR A 339 19.22 -9.06 2.19
N ASN A 340 19.86 -10.16 2.59
CA ASN A 340 21.32 -10.28 2.79
C ASN A 340 22.08 -10.70 1.52
N ASP A 341 21.40 -10.84 0.37
CA ASP A 341 22.07 -11.13 -0.90
C ASP A 341 23.08 -10.04 -1.26
N ALA A 342 24.22 -10.43 -1.85
CA ALA A 342 25.29 -9.51 -2.21
C ALA A 342 24.82 -8.39 -3.16
N THR A 343 23.89 -8.70 -4.06
CA THR A 343 23.29 -7.72 -4.98
C THR A 343 22.49 -6.69 -4.19
N THR A 344 21.64 -7.14 -3.26
CA THR A 344 20.81 -6.28 -2.41
C THR A 344 21.68 -5.37 -1.55
N GLN A 345 22.70 -5.92 -0.89
CA GLN A 345 23.61 -5.15 -0.04
C GLN A 345 24.40 -4.12 -0.86
N SER A 346 24.89 -4.49 -2.03
CA SER A 346 25.57 -3.55 -2.94
C SER A 346 24.69 -2.38 -3.36
N LEU A 347 23.38 -2.58 -3.57
CA LEU A 347 22.45 -1.49 -3.86
C LEU A 347 22.34 -0.52 -2.68
N VAL A 348 22.26 -1.03 -1.45
CA VAL A 348 22.15 -0.21 -0.24
C VAL A 348 23.43 0.59 0.01
N GLU A 349 24.61 -0.03 -0.13
CA GLU A 349 25.91 0.60 0.10
C GLU A 349 26.15 1.81 -0.83
N LYS A 350 25.75 1.70 -2.10
CA LYS A 350 25.92 2.76 -3.10
C LYS A 350 25.16 4.05 -2.75
N LEU A 351 24.09 3.97 -1.96
CA LEU A 351 23.32 5.16 -1.57
C LEU A 351 24.10 6.17 -0.72
N SER A 352 25.19 5.74 -0.11
CA SER A 352 26.11 6.63 0.60
C SER A 352 26.73 7.72 -0.30
N GLY A 353 26.71 7.52 -1.62
CA GLY A 353 27.17 8.48 -2.63
C GLY A 353 26.25 9.69 -2.87
N TRP A 354 25.01 9.67 -2.36
CA TRP A 354 24.07 10.78 -2.55
C TRP A 354 24.13 11.81 -1.43
N HIS A 355 24.39 13.06 -1.82
CA HIS A 355 24.19 14.22 -0.98
C HIS A 355 24.05 15.48 -1.84
N VAL A 356 22.82 15.86 -2.18
CA VAL A 356 22.56 17.03 -3.02
C VAL A 356 22.00 18.18 -2.18
N PRO A 357 22.73 19.29 -2.02
CA PRO A 357 22.29 20.42 -1.20
C PRO A 357 21.37 21.37 -1.97
N MET A 358 20.69 22.26 -1.25
CA MET A 358 19.72 23.19 -1.81
C MET A 358 20.25 24.05 -2.96
N PRO A 359 21.49 24.60 -2.94
CA PRO A 359 21.98 25.41 -4.05
C PRO A 359 22.01 24.65 -5.39
N THR A 360 22.37 23.37 -5.36
CA THR A 360 22.33 22.51 -6.56
C THR A 360 20.89 22.31 -7.04
N ILE A 361 19.97 22.07 -6.11
CA ILE A 361 18.54 21.89 -6.42
C ILE A 361 17.95 23.18 -7.03
N GLU A 362 18.26 24.35 -6.46
CA GLU A 362 17.82 25.65 -6.97
C GLU A 362 18.38 25.95 -8.38
N SER A 363 19.62 25.54 -8.65
CA SER A 363 20.20 25.64 -9.99
C SER A 363 19.42 24.79 -11.00
N GLU A 364 19.06 23.55 -10.62
CA GLU A 364 18.28 22.66 -11.48
C GLU A 364 16.85 23.13 -11.68
N LEU A 365 16.19 23.68 -10.65
CA LEU A 365 14.88 24.30 -10.78
C LEU A 365 14.89 25.42 -11.83
N ARG A 366 15.92 26.29 -11.80
CA ARG A 366 16.08 27.36 -12.79
C ARG A 366 16.39 26.81 -14.18
N ARG A 367 17.34 25.88 -14.30
CA ARG A 367 17.78 25.30 -15.58
C ARG A 367 16.64 24.59 -16.31
N GLN A 368 15.80 23.87 -15.57
CA GLN A 368 14.69 23.09 -16.12
C GLN A 368 13.37 23.87 -16.18
N ASN A 369 13.36 25.14 -15.76
CA ASN A 369 12.17 25.97 -15.62
C ASN A 369 11.05 25.26 -14.82
N SER A 370 11.43 24.67 -13.69
CA SER A 370 10.54 23.93 -12.80
C SER A 370 10.28 24.70 -11.51
N SER A 371 9.07 24.57 -10.98
CA SER A 371 8.68 25.07 -9.65
C SER A 371 8.47 23.94 -8.63
N THR A 372 8.70 22.69 -9.03
CA THR A 372 8.45 21.50 -8.22
C THR A 372 9.68 20.59 -8.18
N ILE A 373 9.88 19.93 -7.03
CA ILE A 373 10.89 18.89 -6.84
C ILE A 373 10.19 17.55 -6.98
N ASP A 374 10.37 16.92 -8.12
CA ASP A 374 9.67 15.72 -8.53
C ASP A 374 10.57 14.78 -9.33
N LEU A 375 10.01 13.66 -9.81
CA LEU A 375 10.78 12.66 -10.57
C LEU A 375 11.36 13.26 -11.85
N LYS A 376 10.61 14.15 -12.53
CA LYS A 376 11.04 14.83 -13.76
C LYS A 376 12.25 15.73 -13.50
N LEU A 377 12.22 16.57 -12.46
CA LEU A 377 13.37 17.40 -12.08
C LEU A 377 14.60 16.52 -11.77
N CYS A 378 14.40 15.49 -10.95
CA CYS A 378 15.50 14.65 -10.47
C CYS A 378 16.16 13.86 -11.60
N ILE A 379 15.38 13.25 -12.50
CA ILE A 379 15.96 12.52 -13.64
C ILE A 379 16.57 13.48 -14.66
N GLY A 380 15.99 14.67 -14.85
CA GLY A 380 16.50 15.73 -15.72
C GLY A 380 17.85 16.31 -15.27
N ALA A 381 18.17 16.25 -13.98
CA ALA A 381 19.44 16.67 -13.41
C ALA A 381 20.61 15.72 -13.76
N LEU A 382 20.34 14.57 -14.37
CA LEU A 382 21.31 13.50 -14.63
C LEU A 382 21.52 13.24 -16.14
N VAL A 383 21.05 14.15 -16.99
CA VAL A 383 21.05 14.00 -18.46
C VAL A 383 22.46 13.97 -19.04
N THR A 384 23.41 14.69 -18.45
CA THR A 384 24.82 14.70 -18.85
C THR A 384 25.71 14.31 -17.68
N GLU A 385 26.91 13.80 -17.97
CA GLU A 385 27.88 13.45 -16.92
C GLU A 385 28.33 14.67 -16.10
N GLU A 386 28.39 15.84 -16.73
CA GLU A 386 28.69 17.12 -16.09
C GLU A 386 27.63 17.49 -15.05
N LEU A 387 26.35 17.38 -15.40
CA LEU A 387 25.25 17.65 -14.47
C LEU A 387 25.21 16.60 -13.36
N ALA A 388 25.35 15.32 -13.70
CA ALA A 388 25.42 14.22 -12.75
C ALA A 388 26.53 14.42 -11.71
N ALA A 389 27.67 15.01 -12.10
CA ALA A 389 28.79 15.26 -11.20
C ALA A 389 28.43 16.12 -9.99
N HIS A 390 27.52 17.08 -10.16
CA HIS A 390 27.08 17.99 -9.10
C HIS A 390 26.16 17.34 -8.06
N THR A 391 25.72 16.10 -8.30
CA THR A 391 24.83 15.36 -7.39
C THR A 391 25.57 14.36 -6.50
N ARG A 392 26.88 14.16 -6.73
CA ARG A 392 27.72 13.26 -5.96
C ARG A 392 28.13 13.89 -4.64
N LYS A 393 28.19 13.09 -3.59
CA LYS A 393 28.57 13.52 -2.25
C LYS A 393 30.05 13.94 -2.20
N ASP A 394 30.27 15.16 -1.73
CA ASP A 394 31.61 15.69 -1.44
C ASP A 394 32.13 15.27 -0.06
N LYS A 395 33.45 15.34 0.12
CA LYS A 395 34.08 15.13 1.43
C LYS A 395 33.70 16.29 2.35
N GLY A 396 33.13 15.98 3.51
CA GLY A 396 32.76 16.97 4.52
C GLY A 396 31.40 17.63 4.32
N SER A 397 30.52 17.06 3.48
CA SER A 397 29.13 17.51 3.35
C SER A 397 28.44 17.63 4.72
N LYS A 398 27.79 18.77 4.96
CA LYS A 398 26.95 19.00 6.16
C LYS A 398 25.69 18.13 6.08
N ALA A 399 25.00 17.91 7.19
CA ALA A 399 23.71 17.21 7.15
C ALA A 399 22.67 18.03 6.37
N LEU A 400 21.82 17.35 5.58
CA LEU A 400 20.68 17.98 4.90
C LEU A 400 19.71 18.57 5.93
N ASP A 401 19.24 19.79 5.72
CA ASP A 401 18.43 20.52 6.71
C ASP A 401 17.04 20.83 6.16
N LYS A 402 16.94 21.29 4.91
CA LYS A 402 15.69 21.73 4.32
C LYS A 402 14.81 20.54 3.88
N LYS A 403 13.50 20.71 3.96
CA LYS A 403 12.50 19.74 3.45
C LYS A 403 12.79 19.33 2.00
N ASP A 404 13.05 20.32 1.16
CA ASP A 404 13.26 20.18 -0.27
C ASP A 404 14.53 19.37 -0.61
N GLU A 405 15.57 19.52 0.21
CA GLU A 405 16.78 18.69 0.14
C GLU A 405 16.46 17.22 0.43
N LEU A 406 15.67 16.95 1.48
CA LEU A 406 15.23 15.59 1.80
C LEU A 406 14.41 14.98 0.67
N VAL A 407 13.42 15.70 0.15
CA VAL A 407 12.56 15.21 -0.94
C VAL A 407 13.41 14.80 -2.14
N ALA A 408 14.28 15.70 -2.63
CA ALA A 408 15.10 15.42 -3.80
C ALA A 408 16.03 14.21 -3.59
N ASN A 409 16.71 14.14 -2.43
CA ASN A 409 17.63 13.04 -2.12
C ASN A 409 16.89 11.70 -1.94
N VAL A 410 15.66 11.69 -1.44
CA VAL A 410 14.82 10.47 -1.42
C VAL A 410 14.49 10.02 -2.84
N LEU A 411 14.09 10.94 -3.72
CA LEU A 411 13.74 10.60 -5.10
C LEU A 411 14.92 10.04 -5.89
N TRP A 412 16.12 10.64 -5.77
CA TRP A 412 17.32 10.11 -6.42
C TRP A 412 17.70 8.73 -5.90
N ARG A 413 17.74 8.55 -4.58
CA ARG A 413 18.07 7.25 -3.97
C ARG A 413 17.05 6.17 -4.35
N LEU A 414 15.75 6.51 -4.39
CA LEU A 414 14.71 5.61 -4.88
C LEU A 414 15.00 5.16 -6.32
N MET A 415 15.26 6.12 -7.21
CA MET A 415 15.49 5.83 -8.63
C MET A 415 16.75 5.00 -8.85
N GLU A 416 17.82 5.19 -8.06
CA GLU A 416 19.01 4.33 -8.11
C GLU A 416 18.70 2.90 -7.61
N LEU A 417 18.02 2.76 -6.46
CA LEU A 417 17.64 1.44 -5.92
C LEU A 417 16.81 0.61 -6.91
N ARG A 418 16.01 1.30 -7.73
CA ARG A 418 15.16 0.69 -8.74
C ARG A 418 15.82 0.59 -10.12
N GLY A 419 17.07 1.01 -10.26
CA GLY A 419 17.85 0.87 -11.49
C GLY A 419 17.45 1.83 -12.62
N PHE A 420 16.84 2.98 -12.30
CA PHE A 420 16.67 4.10 -13.23
C PHE A 420 17.94 4.97 -13.31
N ILE A 421 18.80 4.88 -12.30
CA ILE A 421 20.07 5.62 -12.20
C ILE A 421 21.20 4.62 -11.97
N ASN A 422 22.33 4.86 -12.63
CA ASN A 422 23.58 4.15 -12.43
C ASN A 422 24.32 4.69 -11.19
N ALA A 423 25.24 3.89 -10.63
CA ALA A 423 26.04 4.29 -9.46
C ALA A 423 26.91 5.55 -9.66
N ASN A 424 27.18 5.96 -10.91
CA ASN A 424 27.88 7.20 -11.23
C ASN A 424 26.95 8.43 -11.33
N HIS A 425 25.69 8.27 -10.93
CA HIS A 425 24.60 9.24 -10.99
C HIS A 425 24.17 9.60 -12.42
N THR A 426 24.36 8.70 -13.41
CA THR A 426 23.86 8.90 -14.78
C THR A 426 22.59 8.07 -15.03
N GLN A 427 21.80 8.46 -16.03
CA GLN A 427 20.58 7.73 -16.40
C GLN A 427 20.90 6.33 -16.95
N THR A 428 20.16 5.32 -16.52
CA THR A 428 20.16 3.99 -17.17
C THR A 428 19.28 4.01 -18.43
N LEU A 429 19.19 2.90 -19.18
CA LEU A 429 18.31 2.78 -20.36
C LEU A 429 16.85 3.13 -20.01
N ILE A 430 16.34 2.57 -18.90
CA ILE A 430 14.99 2.86 -18.42
C ILE A 430 14.87 4.27 -17.82
N GLY A 431 15.95 4.81 -17.23
CA GLY A 431 16.05 6.21 -16.80
C GLY A 431 15.91 7.20 -17.95
N LYS A 432 16.58 6.95 -19.09
CA LYS A 432 16.45 7.75 -20.31
C LYS A 432 15.04 7.70 -20.87
N ALA A 433 14.40 6.53 -20.85
CA ALA A 433 13.02 6.38 -21.27
C ALA A 433 12.05 7.18 -20.39
N LEU A 434 12.23 7.16 -19.06
CA LEU A 434 11.47 7.99 -18.13
C LEU A 434 11.67 9.49 -18.41
N TYR A 435 12.91 9.92 -18.67
CA TYR A 435 13.21 11.30 -19.04
C TYR A 435 12.52 11.71 -20.35
N ALA A 436 12.60 10.87 -21.39
CA ALA A 436 11.98 11.11 -22.69
C ALA A 436 10.46 11.27 -22.59
N ALA A 437 9.79 10.40 -21.84
CA ALA A 437 8.35 10.50 -21.61
C ALA A 437 7.97 11.80 -20.86
N ASN A 438 8.71 12.14 -19.80
CA ASN A 438 8.47 13.36 -19.04
C ASN A 438 8.77 14.65 -19.83
N ALA A 439 9.64 14.60 -20.83
CA ALA A 439 9.99 15.74 -21.68
C ALA A 439 8.80 16.19 -22.55
N VAL A 440 7.96 15.24 -23.00
CA VAL A 440 6.75 15.53 -23.80
C VAL A 440 5.50 15.73 -22.95
N SER A 441 5.53 15.35 -21.67
CA SER A 441 4.41 15.51 -20.73
C SER A 441 4.25 16.96 -20.24
N ARG A 442 2.99 17.41 -20.11
CA ARG A 442 2.64 18.68 -19.46
C ARG A 442 2.61 18.51 -17.93
N VAL A 443 3.01 19.54 -17.19
CA VAL A 443 3.04 19.50 -15.71
C VAL A 443 1.65 19.22 -15.12
N ASN A 444 0.61 19.88 -15.64
CA ASN A 444 -0.76 19.76 -15.14
C ASN A 444 -1.40 18.37 -15.39
N ASP A 445 -0.86 17.59 -16.32
CA ASP A 445 -1.38 16.25 -16.62
C ASP A 445 -0.99 15.20 -15.55
N ARG A 446 0.05 15.49 -14.73
CA ARG A 446 0.54 14.67 -13.60
C ARG A 446 0.95 13.24 -13.98
N PHE A 447 1.64 13.07 -15.10
CA PHE A 447 2.03 11.76 -15.64
C PHE A 447 3.24 11.11 -14.97
N GLN A 448 4.03 11.83 -14.17
CA GLN A 448 5.34 11.36 -13.70
C GLN A 448 5.28 10.04 -12.93
N GLU A 449 4.37 9.93 -11.96
CA GLU A 449 4.19 8.71 -11.16
C GLU A 449 3.62 7.56 -11.99
N PRO A 450 2.54 7.75 -12.79
CA PRO A 450 2.06 6.73 -13.74
C PRO A 450 3.11 6.23 -14.72
N LEU A 451 3.95 7.12 -15.27
CA LEU A 451 5.05 6.74 -16.18
C LEU A 451 6.10 5.88 -15.47
N TYR A 452 6.44 6.23 -14.23
CA TYR A 452 7.36 5.45 -13.41
C TYR A 452 6.82 4.03 -13.16
N LEU A 453 5.56 3.93 -12.74
CA LEU A 453 4.89 2.65 -12.51
C LEU A 453 4.79 1.81 -13.79
N LEU A 454 4.42 2.43 -14.92
CA LEU A 454 4.33 1.75 -16.20
C LEU A 454 5.67 1.14 -16.61
N LEU A 455 6.77 1.88 -16.49
CA LEU A 455 8.10 1.39 -16.86
C LEU A 455 8.56 0.22 -15.98
N GLU A 456 8.26 0.26 -14.68
CA GLU A 456 8.49 -0.87 -13.77
C GLU A 456 7.65 -2.10 -14.15
N LEU A 457 6.37 -1.92 -14.49
CA LEU A 457 5.47 -3.00 -14.91
C LEU A 457 5.85 -3.57 -16.29
N LEU A 458 6.34 -2.73 -17.20
CA LEU A 458 6.91 -3.13 -18.49
C LEU A 458 8.13 -4.02 -18.29
N ARG A 459 9.07 -3.58 -17.43
CA ARG A 459 10.25 -4.38 -17.06
C ARG A 459 9.87 -5.71 -16.38
N ALA A 460 8.76 -5.73 -15.64
CA ALA A 460 8.23 -6.95 -15.03
C ALA A 460 7.51 -7.88 -16.03
N GLY A 461 7.29 -7.44 -17.28
CA GLY A 461 6.65 -8.25 -18.32
C GLY A 461 5.13 -8.39 -18.18
N VAL A 462 4.46 -7.52 -17.41
CA VAL A 462 3.01 -7.61 -17.14
C VAL A 462 2.19 -6.56 -17.90
N VAL A 463 2.81 -5.85 -18.84
CA VAL A 463 2.15 -4.87 -19.72
C VAL A 463 2.20 -5.39 -21.15
N HIS A 464 1.09 -5.97 -21.60
CA HIS A 464 0.93 -6.56 -22.93
C HIS A 464 -0.56 -6.52 -23.36
N GLY A 465 -0.84 -6.85 -24.62
CA GLY A 465 -2.21 -6.99 -25.15
C GLY A 465 -2.82 -8.39 -25.03
N SER A 466 -2.06 -9.38 -24.53
CA SER A 466 -2.51 -10.78 -24.44
C SER A 466 -3.41 -11.08 -23.22
N LYS A 467 -4.23 -12.13 -23.32
CA LYS A 467 -5.06 -12.66 -22.22
C LYS A 467 -4.22 -13.09 -21.01
N TRP A 468 -4.77 -12.92 -19.81
CA TRP A 468 -4.19 -13.45 -18.58
C TRP A 468 -4.25 -14.98 -18.56
N GLY A 469 -3.23 -15.66 -18.04
CA GLY A 469 -3.13 -17.12 -18.05
C GLY A 469 -2.77 -17.74 -19.41
N GLY A 470 -2.47 -16.93 -20.44
CA GLY A 470 -2.09 -17.39 -21.78
C GLY A 470 -3.26 -17.55 -22.76
N GLU A 471 -2.96 -17.97 -24.00
CA GLU A 471 -3.92 -17.95 -25.11
C GLU A 471 -5.14 -18.87 -24.91
N ASN A 472 -4.96 -19.98 -24.19
CA ASN A 472 -6.00 -20.97 -23.91
C ASN A 472 -6.87 -20.61 -22.69
N SER A 473 -6.60 -19.49 -22.02
CA SER A 473 -7.39 -19.07 -20.86
C SER A 473 -8.70 -18.40 -21.27
N GLU A 474 -9.69 -18.48 -20.39
CA GLU A 474 -10.98 -17.82 -20.57
C GLU A 474 -10.79 -16.30 -20.66
N THR A 475 -11.52 -15.67 -21.59
CA THR A 475 -11.53 -14.21 -21.72
C THR A 475 -12.26 -13.61 -20.53
N LEU A 476 -11.59 -12.71 -19.79
CA LEU A 476 -12.24 -12.01 -18.68
C LEU A 476 -13.20 -10.93 -19.20
N SER A 477 -14.26 -10.68 -18.44
CA SER A 477 -15.28 -9.70 -18.77
C SER A 477 -14.76 -8.25 -18.70
N GLY A 478 -15.40 -7.38 -19.51
CA GLY A 478 -15.11 -5.95 -19.58
C GLY A 478 -13.85 -5.58 -20.36
N GLY A 479 -13.41 -6.46 -21.27
CA GLY A 479 -12.45 -6.13 -22.33
C GLY A 479 -13.11 -5.44 -23.55
N PRO A 480 -12.36 -5.25 -24.65
CA PRO A 480 -12.86 -4.65 -25.90
C PRO A 480 -14.05 -5.41 -26.48
N SER A 481 -14.98 -4.71 -27.14
CA SER A 481 -16.22 -5.31 -27.66
C SER A 481 -16.30 -5.42 -29.18
N PHE A 482 -15.43 -4.72 -29.91
CA PHE A 482 -15.41 -4.68 -31.37
C PHE A 482 -14.00 -4.90 -31.93
N GLY A 483 -13.91 -5.13 -33.24
CA GLY A 483 -12.66 -5.31 -33.98
C GLY A 483 -12.17 -6.76 -34.04
N THR A 484 -11.12 -6.99 -34.84
CA THR A 484 -10.42 -8.28 -34.96
C THR A 484 -9.65 -8.63 -33.69
N ASP A 485 -9.19 -9.88 -33.57
CA ASP A 485 -8.40 -10.32 -32.42
C ASP A 485 -7.13 -9.46 -32.21
N GLU A 486 -6.47 -9.01 -33.27
CA GLU A 486 -5.31 -8.12 -33.22
C GLU A 486 -5.68 -6.70 -32.75
N GLU A 487 -6.81 -6.17 -33.20
CA GLU A 487 -7.32 -4.88 -32.77
C GLU A 487 -7.73 -4.93 -31.30
N GLN A 488 -8.41 -5.99 -30.87
CA GLN A 488 -8.77 -6.21 -29.47
C GLN A 488 -7.52 -6.30 -28.57
N LYS A 489 -6.46 -7.00 -29.01
CA LYS A 489 -5.16 -7.00 -28.29
C LYS A 489 -4.57 -5.59 -28.16
N SER A 490 -4.68 -4.77 -29.20
CA SER A 490 -4.22 -3.37 -29.20
C SER A 490 -5.02 -2.51 -28.23
N ILE A 491 -6.36 -2.59 -28.30
CA ILE A 491 -7.26 -1.88 -27.37
C ILE A 491 -6.98 -2.32 -25.93
N LEU A 492 -6.77 -3.61 -25.69
CA LEU A 492 -6.49 -4.13 -24.36
C LEU A 492 -5.19 -3.57 -23.78
N LEU A 493 -4.13 -3.50 -24.58
CA LEU A 493 -2.87 -2.88 -24.20
C LEU A 493 -3.08 -1.39 -23.84
N ILE A 494 -3.84 -0.66 -24.64
CA ILE A 494 -4.16 0.76 -24.42
C ILE A 494 -4.94 0.94 -23.12
N MET A 495 -5.98 0.13 -22.90
CA MET A 495 -6.79 0.15 -21.68
C MET A 495 -5.94 -0.08 -20.43
N ARG A 496 -5.07 -1.11 -20.43
CA ARG A 496 -4.17 -1.42 -19.32
C ARG A 496 -3.24 -0.25 -19.05
N CYS A 497 -2.55 0.25 -20.07
CA CYS A 497 -1.63 1.39 -19.94
C CYS A 497 -2.32 2.63 -19.35
N ILE A 498 -3.47 3.03 -19.90
CA ILE A 498 -4.19 4.23 -19.47
C ILE A 498 -4.80 4.06 -18.07
N SER A 499 -5.17 2.84 -17.65
CA SER A 499 -5.72 2.58 -16.32
C SER A 499 -4.75 2.84 -15.16
N ILE A 500 -3.44 3.01 -15.42
CA ILE A 500 -2.45 3.42 -14.41
C ILE A 500 -2.64 4.90 -14.03
N LEU A 501 -3.28 5.70 -14.89
CA LEU A 501 -3.50 7.12 -14.67
C LEU A 501 -4.71 7.34 -13.74
N PRO A 502 -4.60 8.17 -12.67
CA PRO A 502 -5.75 8.48 -11.84
C PRO A 502 -6.81 9.27 -12.61
N LEU A 503 -8.04 8.76 -12.59
CA LEU A 503 -9.23 9.42 -13.14
C LEU A 503 -9.78 10.44 -12.14
N MET A 504 -10.11 11.63 -12.63
CA MET A 504 -10.71 12.68 -11.81
C MET A 504 -12.20 12.42 -11.59
N SER A 505 -12.59 11.92 -10.41
CA SER A 505 -13.98 11.64 -10.05
C SER A 505 -14.64 12.73 -9.20
N ARG A 506 -15.97 12.80 -9.26
CA ARG A 506 -16.83 13.55 -8.33
C ARG A 506 -16.99 12.74 -7.04
N PRO A 507 -17.27 13.37 -5.88
CA PRO A 507 -17.48 12.68 -4.61
C PRO A 507 -18.87 12.00 -4.58
N GLN A 508 -19.09 11.06 -5.49
CA GLN A 508 -20.31 10.26 -5.63
C GLN A 508 -19.93 8.80 -5.95
N GLN A 509 -20.90 7.89 -5.87
CA GLN A 509 -20.67 6.50 -6.24
C GLN A 509 -20.32 6.37 -7.72
N TRP A 510 -19.49 5.40 -8.07
CA TRP A 510 -19.14 5.08 -9.44
C TRP A 510 -20.41 4.70 -10.23
N VAL A 511 -20.57 5.32 -11.39
CA VAL A 511 -21.63 5.02 -12.34
C VAL A 511 -20.93 4.72 -13.66
N GLY A 512 -20.94 3.45 -14.04
CA GLY A 512 -20.26 2.94 -15.22
C GLY A 512 -20.12 1.42 -15.15
N PRO A 513 -19.74 0.76 -16.25
CA PRO A 513 -19.48 -0.67 -16.24
C PRO A 513 -18.27 -1.02 -15.37
N LEU A 514 -18.13 -2.30 -15.04
CA LEU A 514 -16.97 -2.87 -14.37
C LEU A 514 -16.16 -3.70 -15.38
N SER A 515 -14.85 -3.81 -15.13
CA SER A 515 -13.94 -4.60 -15.97
C SER A 515 -13.11 -5.51 -15.08
N ARG A 516 -13.37 -6.82 -15.16
CA ARG A 516 -12.59 -7.85 -14.45
C ARG A 516 -11.19 -7.92 -15.03
N GLU A 517 -11.08 -7.74 -16.34
CA GLU A 517 -9.85 -7.63 -17.10
C GLU A 517 -8.92 -6.53 -16.54
N LEU A 518 -9.43 -5.31 -16.35
CA LEU A 518 -8.66 -4.23 -15.74
C LEU A 518 -8.46 -4.38 -14.24
N LEU A 519 -9.36 -5.07 -13.54
CA LEU A 519 -9.20 -5.34 -12.11
C LEU A 519 -8.00 -6.25 -11.85
N VAL A 520 -7.75 -7.24 -12.71
CA VAL A 520 -6.54 -8.07 -12.65
C VAL A 520 -5.31 -7.19 -12.82
N PHE A 521 -5.25 -6.37 -13.88
CA PHE A 521 -4.13 -5.46 -14.10
C PHE A 521 -3.90 -4.49 -12.92
N ASN A 522 -4.99 -3.96 -12.34
CA ASN A 522 -4.95 -3.08 -11.19
C ASN A 522 -4.28 -3.73 -9.95
N SER A 523 -4.43 -5.04 -9.75
CA SER A 523 -3.73 -5.77 -8.69
C SER A 523 -2.20 -5.62 -8.80
N PHE A 524 -1.64 -5.71 -10.00
CA PHE A 524 -0.19 -5.49 -10.24
C PHE A 524 0.21 -4.05 -9.92
N VAL A 525 -0.57 -3.07 -10.42
CA VAL A 525 -0.31 -1.64 -10.20
C VAL A 525 -0.33 -1.30 -8.70
N ARG A 526 -1.32 -1.79 -7.96
CA ARG A 526 -1.44 -1.56 -6.51
C ARG A 526 -0.30 -2.20 -5.73
N ALA A 527 0.02 -3.46 -6.01
CA ALA A 527 1.11 -4.17 -5.35
C ALA A 527 2.47 -3.47 -5.57
N LEU A 528 2.72 -2.99 -6.78
CA LEU A 528 3.93 -2.23 -7.10
C LEU A 528 3.93 -0.86 -6.41
N SER A 529 2.88 -0.06 -6.59
CA SER A 529 2.80 1.30 -6.03
C SER A 529 2.96 1.29 -4.51
N LYS A 530 2.27 0.37 -3.81
CA LYS A 530 2.40 0.18 -2.36
C LYS A 530 3.82 -0.21 -1.94
N SER A 531 4.46 -1.10 -2.69
CA SER A 531 5.83 -1.55 -2.38
C SER A 531 6.88 -0.47 -2.65
N LEU A 532 6.71 0.34 -3.71
CA LEU A 532 7.54 1.51 -3.97
C LEU A 532 7.33 2.60 -2.92
N ARG A 533 6.09 2.76 -2.42
CA ARG A 533 5.82 3.67 -1.30
C ARG A 533 6.56 3.25 -0.04
N HIS A 534 6.53 1.97 0.31
CA HIS A 534 7.30 1.44 1.44
C HIS A 534 8.80 1.65 1.26
N LEU A 535 9.32 1.48 0.04
CA LEU A 535 10.71 1.76 -0.28
C LEU A 535 11.06 3.24 -0.09
N CYS A 536 10.20 4.16 -0.54
CA CYS A 536 10.38 5.60 -0.31
C CYS A 536 10.44 5.96 1.18
N GLU A 537 9.56 5.36 1.98
CA GLU A 537 9.52 5.54 3.44
C GLU A 537 10.80 5.00 4.10
N ALA A 538 11.28 3.82 3.69
CA ALA A 538 12.54 3.26 4.17
C ALA A 538 13.75 4.10 3.78
N VAL A 539 13.81 4.64 2.56
CA VAL A 539 14.86 5.59 2.16
C VAL A 539 14.85 6.86 3.02
N SER A 540 13.65 7.37 3.34
CA SER A 540 13.48 8.55 4.20
C SER A 540 14.00 8.30 5.61
N VAL A 541 13.63 7.17 6.21
CA VAL A 541 14.11 6.74 7.52
C VAL A 541 15.62 6.47 7.50
N HIS A 542 16.13 5.84 6.44
CA HIS A 542 17.57 5.58 6.26
C HIS A 542 18.38 6.87 6.27
N ILE A 543 17.97 7.90 5.53
CA ILE A 543 18.64 9.21 5.51
C ILE A 543 18.74 9.81 6.91
N LEU A 544 17.65 9.76 7.69
CA LEU A 544 17.60 10.35 9.03
C LEU A 544 18.42 9.55 10.05
N LEU A 545 18.23 8.23 10.11
CA LEU A 545 18.92 7.35 11.06
C LEU A 545 20.42 7.21 10.74
N ALA A 546 20.81 7.26 9.46
CA ALA A 546 22.22 7.31 9.06
C ALA A 546 22.90 8.67 9.36
N GLY A 547 22.15 9.66 9.87
CA GLY A 547 22.70 11.00 10.17
C GLY A 547 23.03 11.83 8.93
N SER A 548 22.48 11.47 7.75
CA SER A 548 22.67 12.24 6.52
C SER A 548 21.82 13.53 6.49
N ALA A 549 20.84 13.64 7.38
CA ALA A 549 19.99 14.81 7.55
C ALA A 549 19.78 15.14 9.03
N ARG A 550 19.39 16.39 9.30
CA ARG A 550 19.00 16.85 10.64
C ARG A 550 17.80 16.04 11.11
N ARG A 551 17.94 15.40 12.28
CA ARG A 551 16.90 14.56 12.89
C ARG A 551 15.81 15.33 13.61
N ASN A 552 16.14 16.38 14.36
CA ASN A 552 15.14 17.19 15.07
C ASN A 552 14.41 18.13 14.09
N ARG A 553 13.18 17.79 13.74
CA ARG A 553 12.37 18.47 12.72
C ARG A 553 10.92 18.63 13.17
N GLU A 554 10.21 19.57 12.55
CA GLU A 554 8.78 19.79 12.76
C GLU A 554 7.95 19.50 11.50
N ASP A 555 8.61 19.32 10.35
CA ASP A 555 8.03 19.23 9.01
C ASP A 555 7.85 17.78 8.49
N TYR A 556 7.89 16.76 9.37
CA TYR A 556 7.84 15.35 8.94
C TYR A 556 6.63 15.00 8.06
N GLN A 557 5.44 15.52 8.41
CA GLN A 557 4.23 15.27 7.63
C GLN A 557 4.29 15.96 6.27
N ASP A 558 4.75 17.21 6.21
CA ASP A 558 4.86 17.96 4.96
C ASP A 558 5.88 17.33 4.01
N PHE A 559 7.00 16.86 4.57
CA PHE A 559 7.99 16.05 3.87
C PHE A 559 7.38 14.76 3.31
N MET A 560 6.73 13.96 4.16
CA MET A 560 6.10 12.69 3.77
C MET A 560 5.04 12.87 2.69
N LEU A 561 4.24 13.94 2.78
CA LEU A 561 3.19 14.31 1.83
C LEU A 561 3.75 14.90 0.53
N SER A 562 5.05 15.21 0.46
CA SER A 562 5.72 15.64 -0.78
C SER A 562 6.28 14.47 -1.60
N LEU A 563 6.33 13.25 -1.03
CA LEU A 563 6.86 12.05 -1.69
C LEU A 563 5.78 11.34 -2.55
N PRO A 564 6.16 10.62 -3.63
CA PRO A 564 5.21 9.94 -4.53
C PRO A 564 4.51 8.73 -3.90
N PHE A 565 3.61 8.11 -4.69
CA PHE A 565 2.91 6.84 -4.37
C PHE A 565 1.97 6.92 -3.17
N GLN A 566 1.26 8.04 -3.04
CA GLN A 566 0.35 8.28 -1.91
C GLN A 566 -1.09 7.83 -2.16
N SER A 567 -1.49 7.68 -3.42
CA SER A 567 -2.86 7.34 -3.80
C SER A 567 -2.85 6.12 -4.69
N GLU A 568 -3.83 5.26 -4.49
CA GLU A 568 -4.08 4.14 -5.39
C GLU A 568 -4.91 4.60 -6.59
N VAL A 569 -4.64 3.99 -7.73
CA VAL A 569 -5.46 4.17 -8.94
C VAL A 569 -6.53 3.09 -9.01
N ASN A 570 -7.65 3.42 -9.65
CA ASN A 570 -8.73 2.50 -9.94
C ASN A 570 -8.77 2.19 -11.44
N THR A 571 -9.66 1.28 -11.85
CA THR A 571 -9.80 0.85 -13.25
C THR A 571 -10.54 1.86 -14.14
N GLY A 572 -11.09 2.93 -13.56
CA GLY A 572 -12.06 3.81 -14.20
C GLY A 572 -11.53 4.49 -15.47
N PHE A 573 -10.27 4.89 -15.51
CA PHE A 573 -9.70 5.55 -16.69
C PHE A 573 -9.60 4.58 -17.88
N GLY A 574 -9.17 3.35 -17.63
CA GLY A 574 -9.15 2.30 -18.66
C GLY A 574 -10.55 1.97 -19.19
N ILE A 575 -11.56 2.02 -18.32
CA ILE A 575 -12.96 1.83 -18.71
C ILE A 575 -13.46 3.02 -19.54
N LEU A 576 -13.14 4.25 -19.15
CA LEU A 576 -13.49 5.47 -19.87
C LEU A 576 -12.95 5.44 -21.32
N ILE A 577 -11.66 5.15 -21.48
CA ILE A 577 -11.04 5.11 -22.82
C ILE A 577 -11.61 3.96 -23.66
N LYS A 578 -11.85 2.79 -23.05
CA LYS A 578 -12.53 1.66 -23.72
C LYS A 578 -13.88 2.08 -24.26
N THR A 579 -14.70 2.74 -23.43
CA THR A 579 -16.04 3.17 -23.83
C THR A 579 -15.97 4.18 -24.98
N TYR A 580 -15.02 5.11 -24.96
CA TYR A 580 -14.81 6.03 -26.08
C TYR A 580 -14.45 5.30 -27.38
N LEU A 581 -13.47 4.38 -27.33
CA LEU A 581 -13.00 3.65 -28.50
C LEU A 581 -14.10 2.76 -29.09
N ASP A 582 -14.80 2.00 -28.25
CA ASP A 582 -15.92 1.15 -28.69
C ASP A 582 -17.07 1.96 -29.26
N ALA A 583 -17.44 3.09 -28.64
CA ALA A 583 -18.49 3.96 -29.17
C ALA A 583 -18.08 4.57 -30.53
N THR A 584 -16.80 4.92 -30.69
CA THR A 584 -16.27 5.45 -31.95
C THR A 584 -16.37 4.40 -33.06
N THR A 585 -15.93 3.16 -32.81
CA THR A 585 -16.06 2.04 -33.75
C THR A 585 -17.53 1.73 -34.04
N TYR A 586 -18.40 1.74 -33.03
CA TYR A 586 -19.84 1.50 -33.21
C TYR A 586 -20.50 2.55 -34.13
N HIS A 587 -20.25 3.84 -33.89
CA HIS A 587 -20.81 4.91 -34.70
C HIS A 587 -20.20 4.98 -36.11
N PHE A 588 -18.94 4.56 -36.28
CA PHE A 588 -18.33 4.48 -37.60
C PHE A 588 -18.72 3.20 -38.36
N GLU A 589 -19.23 2.16 -37.66
CA GLU A 589 -19.58 0.83 -38.19
C GLU A 589 -18.39 0.00 -38.71
N ASP A 590 -17.16 0.47 -38.48
CA ASP A 590 -15.89 -0.17 -38.84
C ASP A 590 -14.74 0.43 -38.01
N THR A 591 -13.50 -0.02 -38.22
CA THR A 591 -12.31 0.63 -37.68
C THR A 591 -11.93 1.84 -38.52
N ILE A 592 -11.76 3.01 -37.89
CA ILE A 592 -11.28 4.22 -38.56
C ILE A 592 -9.80 4.04 -38.92
N THR A 593 -9.47 4.18 -40.21
CA THR A 593 -8.08 4.14 -40.70
C THR A 593 -7.48 5.54 -40.86
N GLU A 594 -6.16 5.65 -41.05
CA GLU A 594 -5.51 6.95 -41.33
C GLU A 594 -6.06 7.62 -42.61
N ALA A 595 -6.51 6.85 -43.60
CA ALA A 595 -7.06 7.40 -44.84
C ALA A 595 -8.39 8.12 -44.60
N ASP A 596 -9.20 7.61 -43.67
CA ASP A 596 -10.58 8.05 -43.45
C ASP A 596 -10.73 8.89 -42.18
N ALA A 597 -9.66 9.04 -41.38
CA ALA A 597 -9.66 9.70 -40.08
C ALA A 597 -10.17 11.14 -40.08
N ASN A 598 -10.04 11.82 -41.22
CA ASN A 598 -10.49 13.20 -41.45
C ASN A 598 -11.77 13.29 -42.30
N SER A 599 -12.41 12.16 -42.62
CA SER A 599 -13.71 12.15 -43.28
C SER A 599 -14.80 12.72 -42.36
N ASP A 600 -15.83 13.34 -42.95
CA ASP A 600 -16.97 13.86 -42.18
C ASP A 600 -17.64 12.76 -41.33
N ARG A 601 -17.68 11.52 -41.86
CA ARG A 601 -18.19 10.35 -41.15
C ARG A 601 -17.36 10.04 -39.89
N ALA A 602 -16.03 9.99 -40.01
CA ALA A 602 -15.13 9.72 -38.88
C ALA A 602 -15.20 10.83 -37.83
N ILE A 603 -15.23 12.09 -38.25
CA ILE A 603 -15.35 13.25 -37.35
C ILE A 603 -16.68 13.19 -36.59
N GLN A 604 -17.79 12.85 -37.28
CA GLN A 604 -19.10 12.73 -36.65
C GLN A 604 -19.14 11.56 -35.65
N ALA A 605 -18.61 10.39 -36.02
CA ALA A 605 -18.55 9.23 -35.12
C ALA A 605 -17.79 9.52 -33.82
N LYS A 606 -16.65 10.23 -33.91
CA LYS A 606 -15.87 10.66 -32.73
C LYS A 606 -16.65 11.62 -31.83
N LYS A 607 -17.39 12.58 -32.42
CA LYS A 607 -18.23 13.53 -31.66
C LYS A 607 -19.39 12.83 -30.96
N ASP A 608 -20.02 11.86 -31.62
CA ASP A 608 -21.12 11.07 -31.05
C ASP A 608 -20.60 10.20 -29.90
N ALA A 609 -19.43 9.57 -30.07
CA ALA A 609 -18.77 8.81 -29.02
C ALA A 609 -18.40 9.66 -27.78
N LEU A 610 -17.87 10.87 -27.99
CA LEU A 610 -17.60 11.83 -26.92
C LEU A 610 -18.89 12.20 -26.17
N SER A 611 -19.96 12.47 -26.90
CA SER A 611 -21.28 12.80 -26.31
C SER A 611 -21.82 11.64 -25.47
N PHE A 612 -21.67 10.40 -25.96
CA PHE A 612 -22.04 9.19 -25.22
C PHE A 612 -21.24 9.02 -23.92
N VAL A 613 -19.93 9.25 -23.97
CA VAL A 613 -19.05 9.20 -22.79
C VAL A 613 -19.46 10.26 -21.76
N GLU A 614 -19.78 11.49 -22.18
CA GLU A 614 -20.21 12.55 -21.28
C GLU A 614 -21.52 12.21 -20.55
N GLN A 615 -22.46 11.55 -21.24
CA GLN A 615 -23.73 11.11 -20.65
C GLN A 615 -23.57 9.89 -19.73
N SER A 616 -22.68 8.95 -20.09
CA SER A 616 -22.54 7.67 -19.38
C SER A 616 -21.74 7.80 -18.07
N PHE A 617 -20.78 8.72 -17.99
CA PHE A 617 -19.87 8.85 -16.86
C PHE A 617 -20.16 10.09 -16.00
N SER A 618 -21.38 10.19 -15.47
CA SER A 618 -21.79 11.32 -14.61
C SER A 618 -20.95 11.47 -13.33
N SER A 619 -20.30 10.39 -12.88
CA SER A 619 -19.38 10.36 -11.73
C SER A 619 -17.98 10.91 -12.04
N VAL A 620 -17.66 11.18 -13.30
CA VAL A 620 -16.37 11.71 -13.73
C VAL A 620 -16.43 13.22 -13.86
N LYS A 621 -15.34 13.90 -13.50
CA LYS A 621 -15.20 15.34 -13.69
C LYS A 621 -14.61 15.61 -15.07
N SER A 622 -15.32 16.36 -15.90
CA SER A 622 -14.90 16.72 -17.26
C SER A 622 -14.45 15.50 -18.11
N PRO A 623 -15.33 14.51 -18.34
CA PRO A 623 -14.97 13.24 -18.98
C PRO A 623 -14.31 13.41 -20.37
N LEU A 624 -14.74 14.41 -21.15
CA LEU A 624 -14.13 14.74 -22.45
C LEU A 624 -12.64 15.11 -22.33
N GLN A 625 -12.31 15.94 -21.34
CA GLN A 625 -10.91 16.36 -21.09
C GLN A 625 -10.07 15.20 -20.58
N GLU A 626 -10.67 14.25 -19.83
CA GLU A 626 -10.00 13.03 -19.39
C GLU A 626 -9.72 12.11 -20.59
N VAL A 627 -10.61 11.98 -21.57
CA VAL A 627 -10.32 11.23 -22.82
C VAL A 627 -9.09 11.82 -23.51
N GLU A 628 -9.05 13.13 -23.76
CA GLU A 628 -7.88 13.79 -24.36
C GLU A 628 -6.60 13.61 -23.52
N ARG A 629 -6.72 13.64 -22.19
CA ARG A 629 -5.60 13.40 -21.27
C ARG A 629 -5.08 11.96 -21.40
N GLY A 630 -5.96 10.99 -21.63
CA GLY A 630 -5.59 9.60 -21.96
C GLY A 630 -4.74 9.51 -23.22
N PHE A 631 -5.12 10.21 -24.30
CA PHE A 631 -4.32 10.27 -25.54
C PHE A 631 -2.96 10.94 -25.33
N ARG A 632 -2.90 12.06 -24.59
CA ARG A 632 -1.62 12.70 -24.24
C ARG A 632 -0.72 11.82 -23.37
N PHE A 633 -1.33 11.01 -22.50
CA PHE A 633 -0.59 10.03 -21.72
C PHE A 633 0.01 8.96 -22.62
N TRP A 634 -0.78 8.41 -23.55
CA TRP A 634 -0.30 7.47 -24.56
C TRP A 634 0.87 8.04 -25.38
N ASP A 635 0.81 9.31 -25.80
CA ASP A 635 1.92 9.97 -26.50
C ASP A 635 3.22 9.96 -25.66
N SER A 636 3.10 10.19 -24.34
CA SER A 636 4.23 10.14 -23.41
C SER A 636 4.77 8.71 -23.24
N ILE A 637 3.89 7.70 -23.23
CA ILE A 637 4.27 6.29 -23.21
C ILE A 637 5.06 5.93 -24.47
N MET A 638 4.58 6.33 -25.64
CA MET A 638 5.26 6.05 -26.90
C MET A 638 6.64 6.72 -26.99
N ALA A 639 6.83 7.90 -26.37
CA ALA A 639 8.14 8.52 -26.23
C ALA A 639 9.10 7.66 -25.38
N ALA A 640 8.62 7.05 -24.29
CA ALA A 640 9.40 6.09 -23.50
C ALA A 640 9.72 4.81 -24.30
N ILE A 641 8.73 4.18 -24.95
CA ILE A 641 8.92 2.93 -25.71
C ILE A 641 9.94 3.12 -26.83
N ARG A 642 9.83 4.20 -27.62
CA ARG A 642 10.78 4.51 -28.70
C ARG A 642 12.17 4.85 -28.17
N SER A 643 12.26 5.48 -27.00
CA SER A 643 13.55 5.67 -26.32
C SER A 643 14.17 4.34 -25.90
N LEU A 644 13.39 3.39 -25.38
CA LEU A 644 13.89 2.06 -25.03
C LEU A 644 14.38 1.29 -26.26
N ASP A 645 13.60 1.28 -27.33
CA ASP A 645 13.97 0.61 -28.58
C ASP A 645 15.30 1.13 -29.13
N LYS A 646 15.43 2.46 -29.20
CA LYS A 646 16.67 3.12 -29.63
C LYS A 646 17.87 2.76 -28.75
N GLU A 647 17.71 2.83 -27.43
CA GLU A 647 18.83 2.69 -26.48
C GLU A 647 19.26 1.22 -26.26
N GLN A 648 18.34 0.26 -26.36
CA GLN A 648 18.67 -1.17 -26.28
C GLN A 648 19.34 -1.69 -27.57
N GLY A 649 19.05 -1.05 -28.71
CA GLY A 649 19.53 -1.46 -30.03
C GLY A 649 18.83 -2.71 -30.57
N PRO A 650 19.21 -3.17 -31.77
CA PRO A 650 18.45 -4.20 -32.51
C PRO A 650 18.56 -5.61 -31.92
N ASN A 651 19.66 -5.92 -31.22
CA ASN A 651 19.95 -7.24 -30.65
C ASN A 651 20.49 -7.09 -29.22
N PRO A 652 19.67 -6.63 -28.26
CA PRO A 652 20.14 -6.42 -26.89
C PRO A 652 20.46 -7.77 -26.24
N SER A 653 21.59 -7.82 -25.53
CA SER A 653 21.91 -8.91 -24.62
C SER A 653 20.85 -9.01 -23.52
N LEU A 654 20.71 -10.18 -22.88
CA LEU A 654 19.73 -10.37 -21.81
C LEU A 654 19.90 -9.34 -20.67
N ALA A 655 21.15 -8.98 -20.35
CA ALA A 655 21.47 -8.00 -19.31
C ALA A 655 21.12 -6.55 -19.69
N GLN A 656 21.00 -6.24 -20.99
CA GLN A 656 20.68 -4.91 -21.51
C GLN A 656 19.23 -4.79 -21.96
N ARG A 657 18.45 -5.87 -21.89
CA ARG A 657 17.05 -5.93 -22.30
C ARG A 657 16.13 -5.63 -21.13
N VAL A 658 15.46 -4.49 -21.21
CA VAL A 658 14.34 -4.08 -20.35
C VAL A 658 13.02 -4.65 -20.90
N VAL A 659 12.80 -4.57 -22.22
CA VAL A 659 11.56 -4.99 -22.89
C VAL A 659 11.89 -5.78 -24.17
N GLY A 660 11.12 -6.83 -24.44
CA GLY A 660 11.23 -7.64 -25.65
C GLY A 660 10.80 -6.89 -26.92
N LYS A 661 11.36 -7.27 -28.08
CA LYS A 661 11.03 -6.66 -29.37
C LYS A 661 9.56 -6.87 -29.77
N ASP A 662 9.01 -8.01 -29.39
CA ASP A 662 7.59 -8.36 -29.54
C ASP A 662 6.67 -7.38 -28.79
N VAL A 663 7.06 -6.97 -27.58
CA VAL A 663 6.29 -5.98 -26.82
C VAL A 663 6.40 -4.61 -27.47
N ILE A 664 7.60 -4.20 -27.92
CA ILE A 664 7.78 -2.93 -28.65
C ILE A 664 6.89 -2.90 -29.91
N GLU A 665 6.83 -3.99 -30.66
CA GLU A 665 5.97 -4.13 -31.83
C GLU A 665 4.48 -4.05 -31.48
N GLN A 666 4.05 -4.65 -30.35
CA GLN A 666 2.67 -4.48 -29.85
C GLN A 666 2.34 -3.00 -29.60
N PHE A 667 3.26 -2.21 -29.02
CA PHE A 667 3.06 -0.78 -28.80
C PHE A 667 2.98 0.01 -30.11
N GLU A 668 3.85 -0.26 -31.08
CA GLU A 668 3.81 0.42 -32.38
C GLU A 668 2.55 0.07 -33.19
N ASN A 669 2.07 -1.18 -33.10
CA ASN A 669 0.81 -1.59 -33.72
C ASN A 669 -0.39 -0.91 -33.04
N ALA A 670 -0.40 -0.87 -31.70
CA ALA A 670 -1.44 -0.16 -30.96
C ALA A 670 -1.42 1.36 -31.23
N ASP A 671 -0.24 1.97 -31.38
CA ASP A 671 -0.11 3.40 -31.73
C ASP A 671 -0.67 3.71 -33.12
N LYS A 672 -0.36 2.87 -34.12
CA LYS A 672 -0.93 3.00 -35.48
C LYS A 672 -2.45 2.86 -35.48
N TRP A 673 -2.98 1.93 -34.70
CA TRP A 673 -4.43 1.72 -34.58
C TRP A 673 -5.11 2.87 -33.82
N LEU A 674 -4.49 3.41 -32.77
CA LEU A 674 -5.09 4.44 -31.92
C LEU A 674 -5.04 5.85 -32.53
N LYS A 675 -4.02 6.17 -33.32
CA LYS A 675 -3.86 7.49 -33.97
C LYS A 675 -5.11 7.98 -34.73
N PRO A 676 -5.69 7.21 -35.67
CA PRO A 676 -6.89 7.64 -36.40
C PRO A 676 -8.13 7.78 -35.50
N MET A 677 -8.15 7.13 -34.33
CA MET A 677 -9.22 7.21 -33.34
C MET A 677 -9.17 8.46 -32.45
N ARG A 678 -8.16 9.33 -32.61
CA ARG A 678 -8.04 10.54 -31.77
C ARG A 678 -9.25 11.48 -31.97
N PRO A 679 -9.84 12.01 -30.87
CA PRO A 679 -10.98 12.92 -30.93
C PRO A 679 -10.71 14.25 -31.65
#